data_AF-C0FY19-F1
#
_entry.id   AF-C0FY19-F1
#
_cell.length_a   1.000
_cell.length_b   1.000
_cell.length_c   1.000
_cell.angle_alpha   90.00
_cell.angle_beta   90.00
_cell.angle_gamma   90.00
#
_symmetry.space_group_name_H-M   'P 1'
#
loop_
_entity.id
_entity.type
_entity.pdbx_description
1 polymer ?
#
loop_
_entity_poly.entity_id
_entity_poly.type
_entity_poly.pdbx_seq_one_letter_code
_entity_poly.pdbx_strand_id
1 'polypeptide(L)'
;MSYKMKKKNKIIEILFIMAVAFILIISDRGKVYAADAVVSFGRESYSVNMDDTFEIEVTIKADGNIGVYKVELQYDTGRLEYVSGAEAEEDGVITLEGTGFGNEITYDNITFKAIGGGNAGLKVKGAKIYSNGEEAESYAMGSQETLLINVDGTDTGEKSFFEQLMDEEETQTSSDTYGLETEVPVVGSIKKGNQLLYVVDIADYTPQIDLWDYKLVTDSYAGESLTFFSDQARNVRVMLIMDGDENFSIYAFNSQTSNFYPVSEITSNDQKYYIMSLGACETVPDGFTTEDMQDNTVFYAINQNGSGDYYRYTTTGELVKWENTQTKEEVTNELGFPKLVLYVILIITLGCIIGGLTFLLVRKRRKIEKKVKRQLDLFNENFSDRKQYFFVIQELTSREIKRKYARSYLGIIWSVLNPLLTMSVMSFVFSYMFKRSIENYPLYYLTGNIFWALFSGATNSAMTALVDNKTLLLKAKLPKQTFVLSRIYTSLTNFGYTCIAYVFMLIIFRVKPSWTMLLFPLDVALALIFGAGIGYILSILYVFFADIKYLYSVLLTMILYMSAIFYPVTSLPPLLQEAIGYNPIYLSIYIAREAVVYNRAPHYSAWIKLAMAATISFAAGLTVFKKKENDVMQRV
;
A
#
# COMPACT_ATOMS: atom_id res chain seq x y z
N MET A 1 -27.21 25.50 -41.94
CA MET A 1 -27.76 24.85 -40.72
C MET A 1 -27.31 23.39 -40.56
N SER A 2 -27.23 22.60 -41.64
CA SER A 2 -26.84 21.17 -41.63
C SER A 2 -25.42 20.85 -41.09
N TYR A 3 -24.42 21.71 -41.33
CA TYR A 3 -23.03 21.47 -40.88
C TYR A 3 -22.82 21.63 -39.35
N LYS A 4 -23.66 22.43 -38.67
CA LYS A 4 -23.58 22.67 -37.21
C LYS A 4 -24.19 21.52 -36.40
N MET A 5 -25.15 20.79 -36.96
CA MET A 5 -25.78 19.64 -36.31
C MET A 5 -24.89 18.38 -36.34
N LYS A 6 -24.18 18.12 -37.45
CA LYS A 6 -23.25 16.98 -37.57
C LYS A 6 -22.12 16.98 -36.52
N LYS A 7 -21.66 18.15 -36.07
CA LYS A 7 -20.59 18.28 -35.07
C LYS A 7 -21.07 18.09 -33.62
N LYS A 8 -22.34 18.38 -33.36
CA LYS A 8 -22.98 18.17 -32.04
C LYS A 8 -23.20 16.68 -31.77
N ASN A 9 -23.59 15.91 -32.79
CA ASN A 9 -23.78 14.46 -32.68
C ASN A 9 -22.47 13.71 -32.43
N LYS A 10 -21.35 14.11 -33.07
CA LYS A 10 -20.04 13.48 -32.83
C LYS A 10 -19.52 13.59 -31.39
N ILE A 11 -19.83 14.69 -30.69
CA ILE A 11 -19.40 14.87 -29.30
C ILE A 11 -20.26 14.02 -28.35
N ILE A 12 -21.56 13.91 -28.64
CA ILE A 12 -22.48 13.04 -27.90
C ILE A 12 -22.12 11.56 -28.13
N GLU A 13 -21.76 11.17 -29.36
CA GLU A 13 -21.26 9.82 -29.67
C GLU A 13 -19.96 9.51 -28.91
N ILE A 14 -18.99 10.42 -28.86
CA ILE A 14 -17.74 10.19 -28.11
C ILE A 14 -17.99 10.05 -26.60
N LEU A 15 -18.88 10.87 -26.03
CA LEU A 15 -19.28 10.77 -24.62
C LEU A 15 -20.04 9.47 -24.33
N PHE A 16 -20.90 9.02 -25.24
CA PHE A 16 -21.61 7.76 -25.13
C PHE A 16 -20.67 6.55 -25.26
N ILE A 17 -19.72 6.59 -26.20
CA ILE A 17 -18.69 5.55 -26.37
C ILE A 17 -17.79 5.48 -25.13
N MET A 18 -17.41 6.61 -24.53
CA MET A 18 -16.67 6.61 -23.27
C MET A 18 -17.48 6.03 -22.10
N ALA A 19 -18.78 6.34 -22.01
CA ALA A 19 -19.66 5.80 -20.99
C ALA A 19 -19.89 4.29 -21.17
N VAL A 20 -20.04 3.81 -22.41
CA VAL A 20 -20.20 2.38 -22.74
C VAL A 20 -18.88 1.62 -22.54
N ALA A 21 -17.74 2.20 -22.90
CA ALA A 21 -16.42 1.64 -22.60
C ALA A 21 -16.20 1.53 -21.09
N PHE A 22 -16.67 2.50 -20.31
CA PHE A 22 -16.62 2.47 -18.85
C PHE A 22 -17.51 1.36 -18.27
N ILE A 23 -18.71 1.13 -18.82
CA ILE A 23 -19.60 0.03 -18.42
C ILE A 23 -19.01 -1.34 -18.81
N LEU A 24 -18.33 -1.43 -19.96
CA LEU A 24 -17.69 -2.67 -20.41
C LEU A 24 -16.42 -3.00 -19.61
N ILE A 25 -15.66 -1.99 -19.16
CA ILE A 25 -14.51 -2.18 -18.25
C ILE A 25 -14.96 -2.66 -16.85
N ILE A 26 -16.18 -2.32 -16.43
CA ILE A 26 -16.79 -2.86 -15.20
C ILE A 26 -17.28 -4.32 -15.38
N SER A 27 -17.47 -4.76 -16.63
CA SER A 27 -18.09 -6.05 -16.94
C SER A 27 -17.11 -7.19 -17.20
N ASP A 28 -15.79 -6.96 -17.23
CA ASP A 28 -14.81 -8.02 -17.46
C ASP A 28 -14.29 -8.57 -16.12
N ARG A 29 -15.04 -9.52 -15.56
CA ARG A 29 -14.66 -10.25 -14.33
C ARG A 29 -13.83 -11.48 -14.69
N GLY A 30 -12.51 -11.36 -14.66
CA GLY A 30 -11.62 -12.51 -14.46
C GLY A 30 -11.50 -12.81 -12.97
N LYS A 31 -12.32 -13.74 -12.45
CA LYS A 31 -12.32 -14.14 -11.03
C LYS A 31 -11.34 -15.29 -10.83
N VAL A 32 -10.28 -15.07 -10.08
CA VAL A 32 -9.50 -16.14 -9.44
C VAL A 32 -10.04 -16.25 -8.02
N TYR A 33 -10.59 -17.42 -7.68
CA TYR A 33 -11.16 -17.71 -6.37
C TYR A 33 -10.21 -18.62 -5.60
N ALA A 34 -10.15 -18.45 -4.28
CA ALA A 34 -9.45 -19.37 -3.39
C ALA A 34 -10.10 -20.76 -3.41
N ALA A 35 -9.31 -21.83 -3.48
CA ALA A 35 -9.77 -23.22 -3.38
C ALA A 35 -9.57 -23.79 -1.97
N ASP A 36 -8.61 -23.25 -1.20
CA ASP A 36 -8.27 -23.71 0.15
C ASP A 36 -7.92 -22.54 1.09
N ALA A 37 -8.20 -22.71 2.38
CA ALA A 37 -7.79 -21.76 3.41
C ALA A 37 -7.47 -22.44 4.75
N VAL A 38 -6.54 -21.81 5.47
CA VAL A 38 -6.01 -22.25 6.76
C VAL A 38 -6.28 -21.14 7.79
N VAL A 39 -6.75 -21.53 8.96
CA VAL A 39 -6.88 -20.65 10.13
C VAL A 39 -5.79 -21.01 11.11
N SER A 40 -4.97 -20.03 11.50
CA SER A 40 -3.86 -20.21 12.44
C SER A 40 -3.97 -19.20 13.58
N PHE A 41 -3.46 -19.57 14.75
CA PHE A 41 -3.30 -18.65 15.88
C PHE A 41 -1.94 -17.96 15.82
N GLY A 42 -1.86 -16.70 16.29
CA GLY A 42 -0.59 -15.96 16.27
C GLY A 42 0.49 -16.49 17.22
N ARG A 43 0.13 -17.38 18.15
CA ARG A 43 1.03 -18.09 19.07
C ARG A 43 0.57 -19.54 19.25
N GLU A 44 1.51 -20.43 19.56
CA GLU A 44 1.22 -21.84 19.85
C GLU A 44 0.62 -22.06 21.24
N SER A 45 0.93 -21.18 22.22
CA SER A 45 0.34 -21.21 23.55
C SER A 45 0.35 -19.85 24.27
N TYR A 46 -0.49 -19.71 25.29
CA TYR A 46 -0.52 -18.56 26.20
C TYR A 46 -0.39 -19.01 27.66
N SER A 47 0.28 -18.21 28.50
CA SER A 47 0.33 -18.38 29.96
C SER A 47 -0.24 -17.11 30.60
N VAL A 48 -1.28 -17.25 31.42
CA VAL A 48 -2.08 -16.12 31.93
C VAL A 48 -2.37 -16.33 33.41
N ASN A 49 -2.37 -15.27 34.23
CA ASN A 49 -2.80 -15.41 35.62
C ASN A 49 -4.33 -15.40 35.72
N MET A 50 -4.86 -16.04 36.77
CA MET A 50 -6.28 -15.91 37.11
C MET A 50 -6.69 -14.43 37.26
N ASP A 51 -7.89 -14.09 36.77
CA ASP A 51 -8.45 -12.73 36.67
C ASP A 51 -7.81 -11.78 35.64
N ASP A 52 -6.71 -12.15 34.98
CA ASP A 52 -6.12 -11.35 33.92
C ASP A 52 -6.93 -11.44 32.62
N THR A 53 -6.85 -10.35 31.85
CA THR A 53 -7.41 -10.26 30.50
C THR A 53 -6.29 -10.33 29.48
N PHE A 54 -6.47 -11.12 28.43
CA PHE A 54 -5.47 -11.34 27.39
C PHE A 54 -6.10 -11.36 25.99
N GLU A 55 -5.27 -11.11 24.98
CA GLU A 55 -5.67 -10.97 23.59
C GLU A 55 -5.06 -12.10 22.75
N ILE A 56 -5.90 -12.70 21.91
CA ILE A 56 -5.54 -13.77 20.98
C ILE A 56 -5.62 -13.23 19.56
N GLU A 57 -4.58 -13.53 18.78
CA GLU A 57 -4.51 -13.22 17.35
C GLU A 57 -4.96 -14.44 16.54
N VAL A 58 -5.86 -14.23 15.57
CA VAL A 58 -6.35 -15.27 14.66
C VAL A 58 -6.18 -14.81 13.21
N THR A 59 -5.49 -15.62 12.41
CA THR A 59 -5.16 -15.32 11.01
C THR A 59 -5.82 -16.32 10.09
N ILE A 60 -6.48 -15.84 9.03
CA ILE A 60 -7.07 -16.63 7.96
C ILE A 60 -6.22 -16.41 6.71
N LYS A 61 -5.54 -17.44 6.23
CA LYS A 61 -4.75 -17.41 4.99
C LYS A 61 -5.38 -18.30 3.94
N ALA A 62 -5.56 -17.78 2.73
CA ALA A 62 -6.09 -18.51 1.59
C ALA A 62 -5.11 -18.50 0.40
N ASP A 63 -5.25 -19.45 -0.50
CA ASP A 63 -4.48 -19.54 -1.75
C ASP A 63 -4.93 -18.53 -2.83
N GLY A 64 -6.07 -17.86 -2.61
CA GLY A 64 -6.64 -16.83 -3.47
C GLY A 64 -7.37 -15.72 -2.71
N ASN A 65 -8.11 -14.87 -3.43
CA ASN A 65 -8.84 -13.75 -2.78
C ASN A 65 -9.99 -14.25 -1.91
N ILE A 66 -9.97 -13.89 -0.63
CA ILE A 66 -11.03 -14.13 0.35
C ILE A 66 -12.18 -13.17 0.06
N GLY A 67 -13.38 -13.71 -0.15
CA GLY A 67 -14.60 -12.95 -0.41
C GLY A 67 -15.36 -12.66 0.87
N VAL A 68 -16.41 -13.44 1.16
CA VAL A 68 -17.08 -13.43 2.47
C VAL A 68 -16.54 -14.60 3.28
N TYR A 69 -16.30 -14.46 4.57
CA TYR A 69 -15.86 -15.56 5.41
C TYR A 69 -16.68 -15.63 6.71
N LYS A 70 -16.79 -16.84 7.26
CA LYS A 70 -17.36 -17.13 8.57
C LYS A 70 -16.51 -18.20 9.25
N VAL A 71 -15.86 -17.88 10.37
CA VAL A 71 -15.05 -18.80 11.18
C VAL A 71 -15.71 -18.94 12.55
N GLU A 72 -15.83 -20.17 13.05
CA GLU A 72 -16.40 -20.50 14.35
C GLU A 72 -15.29 -21.10 15.22
N LEU A 73 -15.00 -20.47 16.36
CA LEU A 73 -14.00 -20.92 17.33
C LEU A 73 -14.71 -21.31 18.64
N GLN A 74 -14.44 -22.49 19.15
CA GLN A 74 -14.97 -22.96 20.44
C GLN A 74 -13.91 -22.78 21.53
N TYR A 75 -14.29 -22.22 22.67
CA TYR A 75 -13.40 -21.97 23.81
C TYR A 75 -13.89 -22.67 25.08
N ASP A 76 -12.99 -22.91 26.05
CA ASP A 76 -13.33 -23.53 27.33
C ASP A 76 -14.07 -22.55 28.26
N THR A 77 -15.41 -22.64 28.30
CA THR A 77 -16.28 -21.79 29.14
C THR A 77 -16.11 -22.01 30.64
N GLY A 78 -15.46 -23.11 31.06
CA GLY A 78 -15.19 -23.38 32.47
C GLY A 78 -14.03 -22.57 33.03
N ARG A 79 -13.10 -22.14 32.17
CA ARG A 79 -11.85 -21.46 32.56
C ARG A 79 -11.66 -20.11 31.89
N LEU A 80 -12.38 -19.83 30.79
CA LEU A 80 -12.31 -18.58 30.03
C LEU A 80 -13.69 -17.93 29.89
N GLU A 81 -13.72 -16.61 30.00
CA GLU A 81 -14.87 -15.76 29.69
C GLU A 81 -14.53 -14.89 28.48
N TYR A 82 -15.35 -14.94 27.43
CA TYR A 82 -15.19 -14.08 26.27
C TYR A 82 -15.59 -12.64 26.62
N VAL A 83 -14.74 -11.66 26.22
CA VAL A 83 -14.95 -10.24 26.54
C VAL A 83 -15.35 -9.45 25.29
N SER A 84 -14.59 -9.53 24.20
CA SER A 84 -14.85 -8.79 22.96
C SER A 84 -13.95 -9.22 21.79
N GLY A 85 -14.30 -8.89 20.55
CA GLY A 85 -13.42 -9.06 19.37
C GLY A 85 -13.99 -9.90 18.22
N ALA A 86 -15.06 -10.63 18.47
CA ALA A 86 -15.86 -11.40 17.52
C ALA A 86 -17.26 -10.78 17.31
N GLU A 87 -17.90 -11.07 16.18
CA GLU A 87 -19.20 -10.51 15.80
C GLU A 87 -20.37 -11.13 16.57
N ALA A 88 -20.26 -12.40 16.98
CA ALA A 88 -21.24 -13.08 17.83
C ALA A 88 -20.57 -14.10 18.77
N GLU A 89 -21.19 -14.34 19.93
CA GLU A 89 -20.85 -15.41 20.87
C GLU A 89 -22.15 -16.09 21.31
N GLU A 90 -22.18 -17.43 21.24
CA GLU A 90 -23.31 -18.26 21.68
C GLU A 90 -22.76 -19.60 22.19
N ASP A 91 -23.13 -19.97 23.43
CA ASP A 91 -22.78 -21.24 24.08
C ASP A 91 -21.28 -21.61 24.00
N GLY A 92 -20.37 -20.65 24.23
CA GLY A 92 -18.92 -20.92 24.20
C GLY A 92 -18.32 -21.03 22.82
N VAL A 93 -19.04 -20.57 21.79
CA VAL A 93 -18.55 -20.47 20.40
C VAL A 93 -18.58 -19.02 19.96
N ILE A 94 -17.42 -18.50 19.58
CA ILE A 94 -17.30 -17.18 18.94
C ILE A 94 -17.33 -17.31 17.43
N THR A 95 -18.06 -16.41 16.76
CA THR A 95 -18.16 -16.34 15.31
C THR A 95 -17.44 -15.10 14.79
N LEU A 96 -16.46 -15.32 13.91
CA LEU A 96 -15.75 -14.31 13.14
C LEU A 96 -16.36 -14.22 11.73
N GLU A 97 -16.98 -13.12 11.37
CA GLU A 97 -17.58 -12.94 10.04
C GLU A 97 -17.23 -11.59 9.39
N GLY A 98 -17.02 -11.60 8.08
CA GLY A 98 -16.66 -10.38 7.36
C GLY A 98 -16.46 -10.54 5.87
N THR A 99 -16.08 -9.45 5.23
CA THR A 99 -15.68 -9.41 3.81
C THR A 99 -14.20 -9.10 3.71
N GLY A 100 -13.43 -10.04 3.16
CA GLY A 100 -12.01 -9.92 2.90
C GLY A 100 -11.70 -9.18 1.61
N PHE A 101 -10.51 -8.57 1.56
CA PHE A 101 -9.89 -8.13 0.32
C PHE A 101 -8.43 -8.59 0.34
N GLY A 102 -8.06 -9.49 -0.59
CA GLY A 102 -6.75 -10.14 -0.58
C GLY A 102 -6.83 -11.58 -0.08
N ASN A 103 -5.67 -12.20 0.16
CA ASN A 103 -5.53 -13.62 0.51
C ASN A 103 -5.23 -13.88 2.00
N GLU A 104 -5.23 -12.83 2.83
CA GLU A 104 -4.95 -12.93 4.27
C GLU A 104 -5.81 -11.94 5.06
N ILE A 105 -6.34 -12.39 6.21
CA ILE A 105 -7.15 -11.59 7.13
C ILE A 105 -6.73 -11.91 8.57
N THR A 106 -6.44 -10.88 9.37
CA THR A 106 -5.99 -11.05 10.75
C THR A 106 -6.92 -10.34 11.73
N TYR A 107 -7.27 -11.02 12.81
CA TYR A 107 -8.00 -10.51 13.97
C TYR A 107 -7.03 -10.38 15.15
N ASP A 108 -6.57 -9.16 15.41
CA ASP A 108 -5.52 -8.92 16.42
C ASP A 108 -6.04 -8.73 17.86
N ASN A 109 -7.37 -8.66 18.07
CA ASN A 109 -7.95 -8.20 19.35
C ASN A 109 -9.11 -9.09 19.84
N ILE A 110 -8.98 -10.43 19.77
CA ILE A 110 -9.96 -11.31 20.41
C ILE A 110 -9.61 -11.44 21.89
N THR A 111 -10.42 -10.83 22.74
CA THR A 111 -10.14 -10.65 24.16
C THR A 111 -10.88 -11.68 25.01
N PHE A 112 -10.14 -12.36 25.88
CA PHE A 112 -10.66 -13.29 26.90
C PHE A 112 -10.21 -12.87 28.30
N LYS A 113 -11.02 -13.20 29.30
CA LYS A 113 -10.67 -13.10 30.71
C LYS A 113 -10.53 -14.50 31.30
N ALA A 114 -9.44 -14.75 32.02
CA ALA A 114 -9.24 -16.01 32.74
C ALA A 114 -10.08 -16.02 34.03
N ILE A 115 -11.00 -16.98 34.16
CA ILE A 115 -11.95 -17.09 35.29
C ILE A 115 -11.72 -18.32 36.18
N GLY A 116 -10.90 -19.28 35.73
CA GLY A 116 -10.55 -20.48 36.49
C GLY A 116 -9.15 -21.00 36.14
N GLY A 117 -8.43 -21.56 37.12
CA GLY A 117 -7.08 -22.10 36.94
C GLY A 117 -7.06 -23.45 36.21
N GLY A 118 -5.94 -23.78 35.57
CA GLY A 118 -5.71 -25.05 34.84
C GLY A 118 -5.54 -24.88 33.33
N ASN A 119 -5.48 -26.02 32.62
CA ASN A 119 -5.33 -26.04 31.16
C ASN A 119 -6.67 -25.69 30.48
N ALA A 120 -6.65 -24.67 29.64
CA ALA A 120 -7.75 -24.22 28.79
C ALA A 120 -7.30 -24.20 27.32
N GLY A 121 -8.23 -23.98 26.39
CA GLY A 121 -7.87 -23.86 24.98
C GLY A 121 -8.97 -23.32 24.08
N LEU A 122 -8.59 -23.00 22.84
CA LEU A 122 -9.50 -22.67 21.74
C LEU A 122 -9.33 -23.69 20.62
N LYS A 123 -10.42 -24.06 19.96
CA LYS A 123 -10.41 -24.93 18.78
C LYS A 123 -11.17 -24.30 17.63
N VAL A 124 -10.65 -24.44 16.42
CA VAL A 124 -11.41 -24.11 15.21
C VAL A 124 -12.50 -25.16 14.99
N LYS A 125 -13.76 -24.78 15.20
CA LYS A 125 -14.95 -25.64 15.04
C LYS A 125 -15.37 -25.73 13.57
N GLY A 126 -15.24 -24.63 12.84
CA GLY A 126 -15.63 -24.54 11.44
C GLY A 126 -15.17 -23.25 10.78
N ALA A 127 -14.95 -23.27 9.47
CA ALA A 127 -14.61 -22.12 8.65
C ALA A 127 -15.28 -22.29 7.29
N LYS A 128 -15.98 -21.25 6.84
CA LYS A 128 -16.65 -21.19 5.55
C LYS A 128 -16.19 -19.94 4.84
N ILE A 129 -15.68 -20.10 3.62
CA ILE A 129 -15.28 -18.98 2.77
C ILE A 129 -16.15 -19.02 1.52
N TYR A 130 -16.81 -17.92 1.23
CA TYR A 130 -17.66 -17.74 0.07
C TYR A 130 -16.94 -16.91 -0.98
N SER A 131 -16.87 -17.47 -2.18
CA SER A 131 -16.48 -16.73 -3.37
C SER A 131 -17.54 -15.66 -3.68
N ASN A 132 -17.15 -14.48 -4.17
CA ASN A 132 -18.12 -13.42 -4.47
C ASN A 132 -18.90 -13.75 -5.76
N GLY A 133 -20.01 -14.49 -5.65
CA GLY A 133 -20.92 -14.92 -6.72
C GLY A 133 -22.11 -15.75 -6.20
N GLU A 134 -23.19 -15.87 -6.98
CA GLU A 134 -24.49 -16.43 -6.56
C GLU A 134 -24.54 -17.94 -6.26
N GLU A 135 -23.41 -18.65 -6.28
CA GLU A 135 -23.34 -20.06 -5.87
C GLU A 135 -22.30 -20.23 -4.77
N ALA A 136 -22.81 -20.37 -3.54
CA ALA A 136 -22.01 -20.61 -2.35
C ALA A 136 -21.53 -22.08 -2.34
N GLU A 137 -20.32 -22.34 -2.84
CA GLU A 137 -19.66 -23.62 -2.63
C GLU A 137 -18.81 -23.57 -1.33
N SER A 138 -18.96 -24.60 -0.50
CA SER A 138 -18.20 -24.78 0.74
C SER A 138 -16.87 -25.46 0.43
N TYR A 139 -15.76 -24.80 0.73
CA TYR A 139 -14.42 -25.38 0.61
C TYR A 139 -14.03 -26.12 1.90
N ALA A 140 -13.36 -27.27 1.77
CA ALA A 140 -12.99 -28.12 2.90
C ALA A 140 -11.72 -27.60 3.59
N MET A 141 -11.71 -27.61 4.92
CA MET A 141 -10.63 -27.04 5.72
C MET A 141 -9.41 -27.96 5.77
N GLY A 142 -8.22 -27.41 5.51
CA GLY A 142 -6.95 -28.04 5.85
C GLY A 142 -6.61 -27.78 7.31
N SER A 143 -6.68 -28.82 8.15
CA SER A 143 -6.33 -28.88 9.58
C SER A 143 -7.24 -28.14 10.59
N GLN A 144 -7.64 -28.86 11.64
CA GLN A 144 -8.30 -28.31 12.84
C GLN A 144 -7.22 -27.87 13.83
N GLU A 145 -6.84 -26.59 13.81
CA GLU A 145 -5.88 -26.06 14.78
C GLU A 145 -6.50 -25.88 16.17
N THR A 146 -5.68 -26.11 17.19
CA THR A 146 -6.02 -25.96 18.60
C THR A 146 -4.97 -25.11 19.30
N LEU A 147 -5.41 -24.12 20.07
CA LEU A 147 -4.57 -23.24 20.87
C LEU A 147 -4.63 -23.64 22.35
N LEU A 148 -3.48 -23.84 22.98
CA LEU A 148 -3.39 -24.16 24.41
C LEU A 148 -3.18 -22.90 25.25
N ILE A 149 -3.87 -22.82 26.38
CA ILE A 149 -3.81 -21.69 27.32
C ILE A 149 -3.64 -22.24 28.73
N ASN A 150 -2.52 -21.93 29.37
CA ASN A 150 -2.26 -22.29 30.76
C ASN A 150 -2.68 -21.14 31.67
N VAL A 151 -3.63 -21.38 32.57
CA VAL A 151 -4.07 -20.39 33.56
C VAL A 151 -3.50 -20.72 34.93
N ASP A 152 -2.65 -19.83 35.45
CA ASP A 152 -2.04 -19.98 36.78
C ASP A 152 -3.11 -19.83 37.88
N GLY A 153 -3.39 -20.92 38.61
CA GLY A 153 -4.39 -20.94 39.68
C GLY A 153 -4.67 -22.34 40.23
N THR A 154 -5.53 -22.44 41.25
CA THR A 154 -5.99 -23.74 41.77
C THR A 154 -7.08 -24.28 40.83
N ASP A 155 -6.87 -25.44 40.23
CA ASP A 155 -7.83 -26.05 39.31
C ASP A 155 -9.09 -26.47 40.06
N THR A 156 -10.23 -25.88 39.69
CA THR A 156 -11.54 -26.13 40.31
C THR A 156 -12.53 -26.78 39.33
N GLY A 157 -12.10 -27.11 38.10
CA GLY A 157 -12.95 -27.65 37.04
C GLY A 157 -12.87 -29.17 36.90
N GLU A 158 -13.85 -29.76 36.20
CA GLU A 158 -13.70 -31.10 35.61
C GLU A 158 -12.61 -31.08 34.53
N LYS A 159 -12.16 -32.28 34.08
CA LYS A 159 -11.22 -32.40 32.94
C LYS A 159 -11.70 -31.53 31.79
N SER A 160 -10.82 -30.70 31.26
CA SER A 160 -11.18 -29.84 30.11
C SER A 160 -11.64 -30.73 28.95
N PHE A 161 -12.57 -30.24 28.11
CA PHE A 161 -12.94 -30.88 26.85
C PHE A 161 -11.69 -31.26 26.01
N PHE A 162 -10.62 -30.49 26.16
CA PHE A 162 -9.32 -30.72 25.52
C PHE A 162 -8.51 -31.85 26.17
N GLU A 163 -8.54 -32.01 27.49
CA GLU A 163 -7.91 -33.15 28.17
C GLU A 163 -8.62 -34.46 27.84
N GLN A 164 -9.93 -34.45 27.63
CA GLN A 164 -10.68 -35.63 27.18
C GLN A 164 -10.30 -36.05 25.75
N LEU A 165 -10.05 -35.08 24.85
CA LEU A 165 -9.56 -35.34 23.50
C LEU A 165 -8.12 -35.88 23.49
N MET A 166 -7.26 -35.38 24.38
CA MET A 166 -5.88 -35.87 24.53
C MET A 166 -5.83 -37.27 25.17
N ASP A 167 -6.69 -37.56 26.15
CA ASP A 167 -6.82 -38.89 26.77
C ASP A 167 -7.35 -39.95 25.78
N GLU A 168 -8.22 -39.56 24.84
CA GLU A 168 -8.68 -40.43 23.73
C GLU A 168 -7.56 -40.72 22.72
N GLU A 169 -6.57 -39.83 22.56
CA GLU A 169 -5.36 -40.10 21.77
C GLU A 169 -4.34 -40.98 22.53
N GLU A 170 -4.20 -40.81 23.86
CA GLU A 170 -3.31 -41.63 24.69
C GLU A 170 -3.80 -43.07 24.89
N THR A 171 -5.11 -43.33 24.77
CA THR A 171 -5.67 -44.69 24.89
C THR A 171 -5.41 -45.60 23.69
N GLN A 172 -4.78 -45.11 22.61
CA GLN A 172 -4.23 -45.96 21.54
C GLN A 172 -2.73 -46.27 21.71
N THR A 173 -2.06 -45.65 22.68
CA THR A 173 -0.68 -45.95 23.04
C THR A 173 -0.63 -46.85 24.26
N SER A 174 -1.06 -48.10 24.08
CA SER A 174 -0.83 -49.16 25.05
C SER A 174 -0.48 -50.45 24.35
N SER A 175 0.71 -50.94 24.70
CA SER A 175 1.38 -52.21 24.33
C SER A 175 2.06 -52.28 22.96
N ASP A 176 3.35 -52.62 23.03
CA ASP A 176 4.29 -53.06 21.99
C ASP A 176 5.19 -51.97 21.38
N THR A 177 6.30 -51.76 22.10
CA THR A 177 7.53 -51.08 21.69
C THR A 177 7.95 -51.48 20.27
N TYR A 178 7.68 -50.57 19.32
CA TYR A 178 8.10 -50.58 17.92
C TYR A 178 7.66 -51.81 17.11
N GLY A 179 6.38 -51.84 16.69
CA GLY A 179 5.81 -52.86 15.80
C GLY A 179 6.32 -52.87 14.35
N LEU A 180 7.62 -52.66 14.12
CA LEU A 180 8.28 -52.83 12.82
C LEU A 180 9.33 -53.94 12.94
N GLU A 181 9.13 -55.08 12.27
CA GLU A 181 10.18 -56.10 12.12
C GLU A 181 11.19 -55.62 11.06
N THR A 182 12.20 -54.85 11.48
CA THR A 182 13.25 -54.31 10.59
C THR A 182 14.64 -54.56 11.16
N GLU A 183 15.62 -54.82 10.29
CA GLU A 183 17.05 -54.96 10.67
C GLU A 183 17.72 -53.59 10.94
N VAL A 184 17.00 -52.48 10.74
CA VAL A 184 17.49 -51.11 10.94
C VAL A 184 17.34 -50.69 12.41
N PRO A 185 18.39 -50.19 13.07
CA PRO A 185 18.32 -49.79 14.48
C PRO A 185 17.49 -48.50 14.66
N VAL A 186 16.29 -48.65 15.23
CA VAL A 186 15.35 -47.55 15.52
C VAL A 186 15.44 -47.16 16.99
N VAL A 187 15.57 -45.85 17.26
CA VAL A 187 15.70 -45.27 18.62
C VAL A 187 14.46 -44.50 19.08
N GLY A 188 13.54 -44.17 18.18
CA GLY A 188 12.35 -43.40 18.49
C GLY A 188 11.38 -43.31 17.33
N SER A 189 10.18 -42.77 17.59
CA SER A 189 9.17 -42.53 16.55
C SER A 189 8.57 -41.14 16.65
N ILE A 190 8.37 -40.50 15.50
CA ILE A 190 7.75 -39.18 15.36
C ILE A 190 6.44 -39.37 14.58
N LYS A 191 5.30 -38.97 15.16
CA LYS A 191 4.01 -38.99 14.48
C LYS A 191 3.85 -37.69 13.67
N LYS A 192 3.71 -37.79 12.35
CA LYS A 192 3.47 -36.64 11.46
C LYS A 192 2.16 -36.87 10.70
N GLY A 193 1.08 -36.22 11.16
CA GLY A 193 -0.26 -36.47 10.64
C GLY A 193 -0.69 -37.91 10.90
N ASN A 194 -1.01 -38.65 9.83
CA ASN A 194 -1.43 -40.07 9.90
C ASN A 194 -0.27 -41.06 9.66
N GLN A 195 0.97 -40.59 9.53
CA GLN A 195 2.16 -41.42 9.29
C GLN A 195 3.06 -41.45 10.54
N LEU A 196 3.52 -42.65 10.90
CA LEU A 196 4.52 -42.87 11.94
C LEU A 196 5.90 -42.96 11.28
N LEU A 197 6.81 -42.09 11.69
CA LEU A 197 8.17 -42.02 11.19
C LEU A 197 9.13 -42.53 12.26
N TYR A 198 10.15 -43.28 11.88
CA TYR A 198 11.11 -43.90 12.79
C TYR A 198 12.47 -43.21 12.70
N VAL A 199 13.06 -42.89 13.84
CA VAL A 199 14.39 -42.26 13.93
C VAL A 199 15.44 -43.36 13.97
N VAL A 200 16.39 -43.30 13.05
CA VAL A 200 17.44 -44.31 12.89
C VAL A 200 18.73 -43.85 13.57
N ASP A 201 19.32 -44.70 14.40
CA ASP A 201 20.65 -44.43 14.96
C ASP A 201 21.74 -44.84 13.96
N ILE A 202 22.49 -43.83 13.52
CA ILE A 202 23.54 -43.97 12.53
C ILE A 202 24.88 -44.43 13.11
N ALA A 203 25.01 -44.53 14.45
CA ALA A 203 26.21 -45.08 15.08
C ALA A 203 26.47 -46.53 14.64
N ASP A 204 25.38 -47.28 14.40
CA ASP A 204 25.41 -48.71 14.05
C ASP A 204 24.89 -49.01 12.63
N TYR A 205 24.59 -47.98 11.82
CA TYR A 205 24.09 -48.14 10.45
C TYR A 205 24.82 -47.24 9.44
N THR A 206 25.26 -47.83 8.33
CA THR A 206 25.86 -47.08 7.20
C THR A 206 24.83 -46.90 6.10
N PRO A 207 24.33 -45.68 5.84
CA PRO A 207 23.30 -45.46 4.85
C PRO A 207 23.83 -45.67 3.43
N GLN A 208 23.06 -46.37 2.57
CA GLN A 208 23.30 -46.41 1.13
C GLN A 208 22.77 -45.17 0.40
N ILE A 209 23.02 -43.99 0.97
CA ILE A 209 22.59 -42.70 0.43
C ILE A 209 23.85 -41.91 0.11
N ASP A 210 23.93 -41.36 -1.10
CA ASP A 210 25.01 -40.46 -1.49
C ASP A 210 24.81 -39.14 -0.74
N LEU A 211 25.61 -38.94 0.31
CA LEU A 211 25.60 -37.76 1.20
C LEU A 211 26.84 -36.89 0.92
N TRP A 212 26.84 -35.67 1.44
CA TRP A 212 28.02 -34.79 1.39
C TRP A 212 29.16 -35.32 2.26
N ASP A 213 30.38 -34.79 2.12
CA ASP A 213 31.49 -35.05 3.05
C ASP A 213 31.15 -34.53 4.46
N TYR A 214 30.63 -35.40 5.32
CA TYR A 214 30.03 -35.05 6.61
C TYR A 214 30.96 -35.28 7.82
N LYS A 215 30.67 -34.60 8.92
CA LYS A 215 31.21 -34.92 10.26
C LYS A 215 30.14 -35.52 11.14
N LEU A 216 30.52 -36.43 12.03
CA LEU A 216 29.63 -36.95 13.06
C LEU A 216 29.70 -36.06 14.31
N VAL A 217 28.52 -35.72 14.83
CA VAL A 217 28.35 -34.95 16.07
C VAL A 217 27.33 -35.67 16.94
N THR A 218 27.59 -35.82 18.23
CA THR A 218 26.68 -36.47 19.17
C THR A 218 25.90 -35.42 19.95
N ASP A 219 24.59 -35.61 20.08
CA ASP A 219 23.72 -34.75 20.90
C ASP A 219 22.55 -35.54 21.52
N SER A 220 21.83 -34.95 22.47
CA SER A 220 20.71 -35.58 23.15
C SER A 220 19.38 -35.28 22.46
N TYR A 221 18.61 -36.31 22.12
CA TYR A 221 17.21 -36.18 21.71
C TYR A 221 16.34 -37.16 22.51
N ALA A 222 15.21 -36.67 23.02
CA ALA A 222 14.30 -37.43 23.89
C ALA A 222 14.97 -38.09 25.13
N GLY A 223 16.08 -37.53 25.62
CA GLY A 223 16.84 -38.05 26.77
C GLY A 223 17.88 -39.13 26.42
N GLU A 224 17.98 -39.51 25.15
CA GLU A 224 18.94 -40.49 24.63
C GLU A 224 20.05 -39.79 23.82
N SER A 225 21.26 -40.35 23.86
CA SER A 225 22.43 -39.81 23.14
C SER A 225 22.45 -40.31 21.71
N LEU A 226 22.22 -39.43 20.74
CA LEU A 226 22.12 -39.72 19.31
C LEU A 226 23.27 -39.11 18.50
N THR A 227 23.64 -39.79 17.42
CA THR A 227 24.67 -39.31 16.48
C THR A 227 24.02 -38.68 15.26
N PHE A 228 24.52 -37.51 14.85
CA PHE A 228 24.02 -36.71 13.73
C PHE A 228 25.12 -36.48 12.68
N PHE A 229 24.72 -36.42 11.41
CA PHE A 229 25.55 -35.88 10.33
C PHE A 229 25.62 -34.36 10.45
N SER A 230 26.74 -33.79 10.09
CA SER A 230 26.99 -32.36 10.21
C SER A 230 27.83 -31.87 9.04
N ASP A 231 27.71 -30.59 8.74
CA ASP A 231 28.59 -29.93 7.79
C ASP A 231 30.00 -29.77 8.39
N GLN A 232 30.97 -29.36 7.57
CA GLN A 232 32.35 -29.23 8.01
C GLN A 232 32.54 -28.19 9.14
N ALA A 233 31.65 -27.20 9.25
CA ALA A 233 31.66 -26.18 10.30
C ALA A 233 30.87 -26.57 11.56
N ARG A 234 30.20 -27.73 11.58
CA ARG A 234 29.36 -28.21 12.67
C ARG A 234 28.18 -27.30 13.02
N ASN A 235 27.64 -26.61 12.03
CA ASN A 235 26.55 -25.66 12.20
C ASN A 235 25.16 -26.31 12.10
N VAL A 236 25.06 -27.49 11.49
CA VAL A 236 23.78 -28.22 11.37
C VAL A 236 23.90 -29.63 11.91
N ARG A 237 22.80 -30.17 12.46
CA ARG A 237 22.68 -31.58 12.84
C ARG A 237 21.63 -32.23 11.95
N VAL A 238 21.99 -33.27 11.25
CA VAL A 238 21.14 -33.93 10.26
C VAL A 238 21.04 -35.41 10.60
N MET A 239 19.84 -35.96 10.54
CA MET A 239 19.55 -37.37 10.83
C MET A 239 18.78 -38.03 9.70
N LEU A 240 18.72 -39.35 9.77
CA LEU A 240 17.91 -40.17 8.88
C LEU A 240 16.62 -40.58 9.58
N ILE A 241 15.52 -40.35 8.89
CA ILE A 241 14.19 -40.74 9.30
C ILE A 241 13.68 -41.75 8.29
N MET A 242 13.17 -42.87 8.79
CA MET A 242 12.62 -43.96 7.99
C MET A 242 11.09 -43.96 8.09
N ASP A 243 10.40 -44.12 6.96
CA ASP A 243 8.95 -44.35 6.97
C ASP A 243 8.60 -45.83 7.20
N GLY A 244 7.31 -46.15 7.28
CA GLY A 244 6.84 -47.53 7.47
C GLY A 244 7.14 -48.48 6.31
N ASP A 245 7.59 -47.96 5.15
CA ASP A 245 7.96 -48.71 3.95
C ASP A 245 9.50 -48.79 3.76
N GLU A 246 10.27 -48.50 4.81
CA GLU A 246 11.75 -48.46 4.84
C GLU A 246 12.41 -47.42 3.91
N ASN A 247 11.68 -46.38 3.48
CA ASN A 247 12.28 -45.28 2.73
C ASN A 247 12.92 -44.26 3.67
N PHE A 248 14.15 -43.87 3.36
CA PHE A 248 14.90 -42.91 4.14
C PHE A 248 14.70 -41.47 3.64
N SER A 249 14.36 -40.59 4.56
CA SER A 249 14.31 -39.14 4.37
C SER A 249 15.29 -38.45 5.30
N ILE A 250 15.84 -37.34 4.84
CA ILE A 250 16.87 -36.59 5.57
C ILE A 250 16.21 -35.39 6.27
N TYR A 251 16.45 -35.25 7.57
CA TYR A 251 15.93 -34.16 8.37
C TYR A 251 17.02 -33.48 9.17
N ALA A 252 17.01 -32.15 9.19
CA ALA A 252 17.86 -31.35 10.04
C ALA A 252 17.16 -31.07 11.37
N PHE A 253 17.90 -31.16 12.47
CA PHE A 253 17.43 -30.98 13.83
C PHE A 253 18.18 -29.85 14.49
N ASN A 254 17.43 -28.97 15.14
CA ASN A 254 17.98 -27.89 15.93
C ASN A 254 17.87 -28.25 17.41
N SER A 255 19.02 -28.42 18.07
CA SER A 255 19.08 -28.86 19.48
C SER A 255 18.51 -27.83 20.48
N GLN A 256 18.47 -26.55 20.11
CA GLN A 256 18.00 -25.48 20.99
C GLN A 256 16.48 -25.34 20.96
N THR A 257 15.89 -25.51 19.77
CA THR A 257 14.44 -25.40 19.57
C THR A 257 13.72 -26.74 19.57
N SER A 258 14.45 -27.86 19.53
CA SER A 258 13.92 -29.22 19.38
C SER A 258 13.06 -29.43 18.12
N ASN A 259 13.22 -28.56 17.12
CA ASN A 259 12.45 -28.59 15.87
C ASN A 259 13.16 -29.37 14.76
N PHE A 260 12.35 -29.95 13.87
CA PHE A 260 12.80 -30.71 12.71
C PHE A 260 12.48 -29.97 11.41
N TYR A 261 13.47 -29.94 10.51
CA TYR A 261 13.38 -29.26 9.23
C TYR A 261 13.69 -30.24 8.11
N PRO A 262 12.83 -30.33 7.07
CA PRO A 262 13.11 -31.21 5.94
C PRO A 262 14.34 -30.73 5.17
N VAL A 263 15.21 -31.68 4.79
CA VAL A 263 16.35 -31.40 3.90
C VAL A 263 15.97 -31.83 2.50
N SER A 264 16.03 -30.90 1.55
CA SER A 264 15.76 -31.17 0.14
C SER A 264 17.05 -31.16 -0.68
N GLU A 265 17.06 -31.91 -1.78
CA GLU A 265 18.19 -31.93 -2.70
C GLU A 265 17.92 -31.04 -3.92
N ILE A 266 18.89 -30.21 -4.29
CA ILE A 266 18.84 -29.38 -5.50
C ILE A 266 20.16 -29.49 -6.27
N THR A 267 20.11 -29.46 -7.59
CA THR A 267 21.30 -29.41 -8.44
C THR A 267 21.37 -28.05 -9.13
N SER A 268 22.48 -27.35 -8.96
CA SER A 268 22.74 -26.04 -9.58
C SER A 268 24.17 -26.01 -10.09
N ASN A 269 24.40 -25.56 -11.33
CA ASN A 269 25.73 -25.50 -11.96
C ASN A 269 26.52 -26.83 -11.89
N ASP A 270 25.87 -27.95 -12.19
CA ASP A 270 26.43 -29.31 -12.14
C ASP A 270 26.96 -29.74 -10.75
N GLN A 271 26.56 -29.05 -9.69
CA GLN A 271 26.85 -29.40 -8.29
C GLN A 271 25.57 -29.66 -7.51
N LYS A 272 25.57 -30.73 -6.71
CA LYS A 272 24.47 -31.11 -5.83
C LYS A 272 24.58 -30.36 -4.49
N TYR A 273 23.46 -29.80 -4.04
CA TYR A 273 23.31 -29.08 -2.78
C TYR A 273 22.18 -29.68 -1.95
N TYR A 274 22.38 -29.75 -0.63
CA TYR A 274 21.36 -30.13 0.35
C TYR A 274 20.88 -28.86 1.03
N ILE A 275 19.62 -28.49 0.83
CA ILE A 275 19.02 -27.22 1.30
C ILE A 275 18.11 -27.44 2.48
N MET A 276 18.13 -26.49 3.43
CA MET A 276 17.31 -26.51 4.64
C MET A 276 17.01 -25.07 5.11
N SER A 277 15.93 -24.91 5.88
CA SER A 277 15.57 -23.61 6.46
C SER A 277 16.65 -23.09 7.41
N LEU A 278 16.76 -21.77 7.55
CA LEU A 278 17.70 -21.12 8.47
C LEU A 278 17.47 -21.53 9.94
N GLY A 279 16.23 -21.89 10.29
CA GLY A 279 15.90 -22.41 11.63
C GLY A 279 16.59 -23.74 11.96
N ALA A 280 17.10 -24.47 10.97
CA ALA A 280 17.85 -25.71 11.17
C ALA A 280 19.29 -25.48 11.64
N CYS A 281 19.83 -24.26 11.49
CA CYS A 281 21.18 -23.92 11.89
C CYS A 281 21.29 -23.65 13.40
N GLU A 282 22.37 -24.10 14.00
CA GLU A 282 22.69 -23.86 15.41
C GLU A 282 23.17 -22.45 15.68
N THR A 283 23.89 -21.89 14.72
CA THR A 283 24.32 -20.50 14.74
C THR A 283 24.00 -19.84 13.41
N VAL A 284 23.33 -18.70 13.48
CA VAL A 284 22.98 -17.87 12.32
C VAL A 284 23.73 -16.53 12.47
N PRO A 285 24.47 -16.06 11.44
CA PRO A 285 25.20 -14.79 11.49
C PRO A 285 24.30 -13.58 11.78
N ASP A 286 24.86 -12.55 12.42
CA ASP A 286 24.15 -11.29 12.64
C ASP A 286 23.82 -10.60 11.30
N GLY A 287 22.54 -10.35 11.04
CA GLY A 287 22.09 -9.62 9.84
C GLY A 287 20.84 -10.16 9.13
N PHE A 288 20.30 -11.31 9.55
CA PHE A 288 19.01 -11.80 9.06
C PHE A 288 17.85 -11.11 9.79
N THR A 289 16.81 -10.71 9.05
CA THR A 289 15.57 -10.22 9.65
C THR A 289 14.66 -11.39 10.03
N THR A 290 13.77 -11.19 11.00
CA THR A 290 12.76 -12.20 11.39
C THR A 290 11.85 -12.57 10.20
N GLU A 291 11.68 -11.63 9.26
CA GLU A 291 10.97 -11.78 7.99
C GLU A 291 11.71 -12.73 7.03
N ASP A 292 13.04 -12.58 6.88
CA ASP A 292 13.87 -13.49 6.08
C ASP A 292 13.83 -14.95 6.58
N MET A 293 13.68 -15.14 7.90
CA MET A 293 13.58 -16.45 8.53
C MET A 293 12.20 -17.09 8.37
N GLN A 294 11.14 -16.29 8.26
CA GLN A 294 9.75 -16.77 8.11
C GLN A 294 9.36 -17.01 6.64
N ASP A 295 9.86 -16.20 5.72
CA ASP A 295 9.50 -16.28 4.29
C ASP A 295 10.30 -17.35 3.52
N ASN A 296 11.26 -18.04 4.15
CA ASN A 296 12.19 -19.00 3.52
C ASN A 296 12.88 -18.46 2.24
N THR A 297 13.02 -17.14 2.13
CA THR A 297 13.65 -16.46 0.98
C THR A 297 15.16 -16.67 0.95
N VAL A 298 15.76 -16.89 2.13
CA VAL A 298 17.15 -17.29 2.32
C VAL A 298 17.19 -18.62 3.06
N PHE A 299 18.06 -19.53 2.64
CA PHE A 299 18.18 -20.88 3.19
C PHE A 299 19.66 -21.27 3.32
N TYR A 300 19.92 -22.29 4.14
CA TYR A 300 21.25 -22.86 4.28
C TYR A 300 21.43 -24.01 3.30
N ALA A 301 22.55 -24.04 2.58
CA ALA A 301 22.83 -25.09 1.60
C ALA A 301 24.23 -25.68 1.81
N ILE A 302 24.32 -27.01 1.77
CA ILE A 302 25.56 -27.77 1.91
C ILE A 302 25.93 -28.38 0.56
N ASN A 303 27.16 -28.14 0.09
CA ASN A 303 27.66 -28.77 -1.14
C ASN A 303 28.22 -30.18 -0.87
N GLN A 304 28.51 -30.95 -1.93
CA GLN A 304 29.07 -32.30 -1.81
C GLN A 304 30.40 -32.38 -1.04
N ASN A 305 31.18 -31.30 -0.98
CA ASN A 305 32.42 -31.23 -0.21
C ASN A 305 32.19 -30.90 1.28
N GLY A 306 30.92 -30.84 1.72
CA GLY A 306 30.53 -30.58 3.10
C GLY A 306 30.65 -29.13 3.56
N SER A 307 30.90 -28.19 2.65
CA SER A 307 30.89 -26.77 2.97
C SER A 307 29.46 -26.24 2.91
N GLY A 308 28.96 -25.79 4.06
CA GLY A 308 27.65 -25.14 4.18
C GLY A 308 27.75 -23.61 4.16
N ASP A 309 26.83 -22.96 3.44
CA ASP A 309 26.75 -21.50 3.34
C ASP A 309 25.30 -21.03 3.15
N TYR A 310 25.07 -19.72 3.21
CA TYR A 310 23.74 -19.12 3.10
C TYR A 310 23.46 -18.70 1.65
N TYR A 311 22.29 -19.05 1.11
CA TYR A 311 21.92 -18.82 -0.29
C TYR A 311 20.49 -18.30 -0.46
N ARG A 312 20.25 -17.59 -1.57
CA ARG A 312 18.91 -17.14 -2.00
C ARG A 312 18.63 -17.54 -3.44
N TYR A 313 17.36 -17.74 -3.78
CA TYR A 313 16.94 -17.90 -5.17
C TYR A 313 16.88 -16.54 -5.88
N THR A 314 17.40 -16.49 -7.11
CA THR A 314 17.08 -15.40 -8.04
C THR A 314 15.74 -15.66 -8.73
N THR A 315 15.12 -14.62 -9.31
CA THR A 315 13.90 -14.76 -10.13
C THR A 315 14.08 -15.67 -11.36
N THR A 316 15.31 -16.05 -11.68
CA THR A 316 15.69 -16.98 -12.74
C THR A 316 16.01 -18.40 -12.24
N GLY A 317 15.90 -18.66 -10.92
CA GLY A 317 16.11 -19.99 -10.33
C GLY A 317 17.58 -20.37 -10.04
N GLU A 318 18.52 -19.43 -10.18
CA GLU A 318 19.94 -19.68 -9.87
C GLU A 318 20.24 -19.43 -8.38
N LEU A 319 21.06 -20.31 -7.78
CA LEU A 319 21.55 -20.17 -6.41
C LEU A 319 22.63 -19.08 -6.32
N VAL A 320 22.35 -18.00 -5.58
CA VAL A 320 23.34 -16.94 -5.32
C VAL A 320 23.63 -16.90 -3.82
N LYS A 321 24.93 -16.91 -3.47
CA LYS A 321 25.39 -16.81 -2.09
C LYS A 321 24.90 -15.50 -1.45
N TRP A 322 24.41 -15.58 -0.23
CA TRP A 322 23.94 -14.45 0.55
C TRP A 322 25.14 -13.66 1.09
N GLU A 323 25.11 -12.34 0.89
CA GLU A 323 26.11 -11.41 1.43
C GLU A 323 25.39 -10.35 2.27
N ASN A 324 25.91 -10.09 3.49
CA ASN A 324 25.36 -9.06 4.37
C ASN A 324 25.46 -7.68 3.71
N THR A 325 24.29 -7.09 3.41
CA THR A 325 24.22 -5.79 2.72
C THR A 325 24.48 -4.62 3.67
N GLN A 326 24.42 -4.82 5.00
CA GLN A 326 24.63 -3.77 5.99
C GLN A 326 26.09 -3.32 6.12
N THR A 327 27.07 -4.16 5.75
CA THR A 327 28.50 -3.78 5.82
C THR A 327 28.96 -2.92 4.63
N LYS A 328 28.10 -2.69 3.61
CA LYS A 328 28.41 -1.81 2.47
C LYS A 328 27.72 -0.44 2.55
N GLU A 329 26.71 -0.27 3.40
CA GLU A 329 25.94 0.98 3.47
C GLU A 329 26.63 2.11 4.26
N GLU A 330 27.64 1.82 5.09
CA GLU A 330 28.33 2.86 5.88
C GLU A 330 29.57 3.51 5.22
N VAL A 331 30.02 3.06 4.03
CA VAL A 331 31.23 3.66 3.38
C VAL A 331 31.00 4.22 1.98
N THR A 332 29.77 4.23 1.46
CA THR A 332 29.46 4.97 0.19
C THR A 332 28.52 6.15 0.36
N ASN A 333 28.50 6.75 1.55
CA ASN A 333 28.09 8.14 1.72
C ASN A 333 29.27 9.08 1.44
N GLU A 334 29.72 9.17 0.19
CA GLU A 334 30.43 10.32 -0.40
C GLU A 334 30.77 10.00 -1.87
N LEU A 335 29.81 10.09 -2.79
CA LEU A 335 30.03 10.73 -4.09
C LEU A 335 28.73 10.83 -4.93
N GLY A 336 28.09 12.01 -4.85
CA GLY A 336 27.63 12.74 -6.03
C GLY A 336 26.45 12.25 -6.87
N PHE A 337 26.07 10.97 -6.92
CA PHE A 337 25.18 10.50 -8.00
C PHE A 337 23.70 10.96 -7.89
N PRO A 338 22.98 10.85 -6.75
CA PRO A 338 21.59 11.30 -6.67
C PRO A 338 21.45 12.84 -6.71
N LYS A 339 22.44 13.59 -6.20
CA LYS A 339 22.48 15.05 -6.33
C LYS A 339 22.76 15.48 -7.77
N LEU A 340 23.67 14.80 -8.47
CA LEU A 340 24.02 15.10 -9.86
C LEU A 340 22.87 14.73 -10.80
N VAL A 341 22.14 13.64 -10.54
CA VAL A 341 20.88 13.32 -11.25
C VAL A 341 19.80 14.36 -10.95
N LEU A 342 19.65 14.84 -9.70
CA LEU A 342 18.73 15.93 -9.36
C LEU A 342 19.11 17.23 -10.08
N TYR A 343 20.39 17.61 -10.14
CA TYR A 343 20.87 18.75 -10.91
C TYR A 343 20.66 18.57 -12.41
N VAL A 344 20.89 17.37 -12.95
CA VAL A 344 20.65 17.04 -14.36
C VAL A 344 19.16 17.12 -14.67
N ILE A 345 18.27 16.69 -13.78
CA ILE A 345 16.82 16.84 -13.94
C ILE A 345 16.40 18.31 -13.82
N LEU A 346 16.99 19.09 -12.91
CA LEU A 346 16.77 20.54 -12.81
C LEU A 346 17.23 21.26 -14.10
N ILE A 347 18.36 20.83 -14.68
CA ILE A 347 18.91 21.36 -15.93
C ILE A 347 18.09 20.92 -17.15
N ILE A 348 17.61 19.68 -17.20
CA ILE A 348 16.75 19.17 -18.28
C ILE A 348 15.37 19.84 -18.21
N THR A 349 14.80 20.03 -17.02
CA THR A 349 13.51 20.72 -16.84
C THR A 349 13.62 22.21 -17.11
N LEU A 350 14.67 22.91 -16.65
CA LEU A 350 14.98 24.27 -17.11
C LEU A 350 15.21 24.30 -18.62
N GLY A 351 15.88 23.30 -19.17
CA GLY A 351 16.18 23.15 -20.59
C GLY A 351 14.94 22.93 -21.44
N CYS A 352 13.92 22.23 -20.94
CA CYS A 352 12.61 22.09 -21.59
C CYS A 352 11.80 23.39 -21.50
N ILE A 353 11.90 24.13 -20.39
CA ILE A 353 11.27 25.45 -20.23
C ILE A 353 11.91 26.47 -21.18
N ILE A 354 13.24 26.50 -21.25
CA ILE A 354 14.04 27.35 -22.15
C ILE A 354 13.88 26.88 -23.59
N GLY A 355 13.78 25.58 -23.86
CA GLY A 355 13.50 24.95 -25.15
C GLY A 355 12.11 25.31 -25.67
N GLY A 356 11.10 25.31 -24.81
CA GLY A 356 9.75 25.79 -25.10
C GLY A 356 9.73 27.31 -25.33
N LEU A 357 10.49 28.08 -24.56
CA LEU A 357 10.66 29.53 -24.74
C LEU A 357 11.38 29.87 -26.05
N THR A 358 12.44 29.14 -26.38
CA THR A 358 13.25 29.31 -27.60
C THR A 358 12.48 28.83 -28.82
N PHE A 359 11.69 27.76 -28.75
CA PHE A 359 10.77 27.35 -29.80
C PHE A 359 9.69 28.42 -30.06
N LEU A 360 9.17 29.07 -28.99
CA LEU A 360 8.26 30.21 -29.08
C LEU A 360 8.92 31.48 -29.65
N LEU A 361 10.20 31.73 -29.33
CA LEU A 361 10.98 32.87 -29.82
C LEU A 361 11.46 32.66 -31.27
N VAL A 362 11.83 31.43 -31.66
CA VAL A 362 12.26 31.04 -33.01
C VAL A 362 11.09 31.07 -33.99
N ARG A 363 9.86 30.74 -33.54
CA ARG A 363 8.64 30.95 -34.35
C ARG A 363 8.38 32.43 -34.68
N LYS A 364 8.94 33.37 -33.89
CA LYS A 364 8.85 34.82 -34.10
C LYS A 364 10.02 35.41 -34.91
N ARG A 365 10.91 34.57 -35.47
CA ARG A 365 12.18 34.98 -36.09
C ARG A 365 12.20 34.92 -37.62
N ARG A 366 11.07 35.19 -38.29
CA ARG A 366 11.06 35.59 -39.71
C ARG A 366 10.50 37.01 -39.82
N LYS A 367 11.37 37.94 -40.25
CA LYS A 367 11.21 39.41 -40.30
C LYS A 367 11.46 40.11 -38.96
N ILE A 368 12.71 40.52 -38.66
CA ILE A 368 13.08 41.73 -37.90
C ILE A 368 14.61 41.77 -37.84
N GLU A 369 15.26 42.50 -38.75
CA GLU A 369 16.68 42.91 -38.58
C GLU A 369 16.86 44.43 -38.55
N LYS A 370 15.82 45.22 -38.82
CA LYS A 370 15.90 46.70 -38.77
C LYS A 370 15.17 47.34 -37.58
N LYS A 371 14.64 46.56 -36.63
CA LYS A 371 13.81 47.04 -35.51
C LYS A 371 14.53 47.01 -34.14
N VAL A 372 15.86 46.93 -34.12
CA VAL A 372 16.64 46.76 -32.87
C VAL A 372 16.87 48.09 -32.14
N LYS A 373 16.99 49.21 -32.85
CA LYS A 373 17.20 50.51 -32.19
C LYS A 373 15.94 51.09 -31.53
N ARG A 374 14.75 50.66 -31.97
CA ARG A 374 13.44 50.99 -31.35
C ARG A 374 13.06 50.03 -30.20
N GLN A 375 13.83 48.96 -29.97
CA GLN A 375 13.55 47.95 -28.95
C GLN A 375 14.12 48.30 -27.57
N LEU A 376 15.12 49.19 -27.48
CA LEU A 376 15.63 49.63 -26.19
C LEU A 376 14.63 50.54 -25.46
N ASP A 377 13.89 51.38 -26.19
CA ASP A 377 12.77 52.15 -25.62
C ASP A 377 11.57 51.25 -25.25
N LEU A 378 11.30 50.19 -26.04
CA LEU A 378 10.24 49.20 -25.76
C LEU A 378 10.54 48.26 -24.58
N PHE A 379 11.81 48.11 -24.18
CA PHE A 379 12.17 47.27 -23.02
C PHE A 379 11.87 47.98 -21.70
N ASN A 380 12.01 49.31 -21.68
CA ASN A 380 11.63 50.14 -20.54
C ASN A 380 10.09 50.26 -20.42
N GLU A 381 9.36 50.29 -21.55
CA GLU A 381 7.89 50.17 -21.54
C GLU A 381 7.39 48.77 -21.11
N ASN A 382 8.05 47.68 -21.51
CA ASN A 382 7.63 46.31 -21.14
C ASN A 382 7.72 46.02 -19.63
N PHE A 383 8.64 46.65 -18.90
CA PHE A 383 8.72 46.50 -17.45
C PHE A 383 7.60 47.26 -16.72
N SER A 384 7.18 48.40 -17.28
CA SER A 384 5.97 49.12 -16.86
C SER A 384 4.72 48.29 -17.12
N ASP A 385 4.60 47.71 -18.32
CA ASP A 385 3.46 46.86 -18.70
C ASP A 385 3.34 45.62 -17.80
N ARG A 386 4.46 44.94 -17.50
CA ARG A 386 4.45 43.78 -16.57
C ARG A 386 4.04 44.17 -15.16
N LYS A 387 4.55 45.28 -14.61
CA LYS A 387 4.12 45.79 -13.31
C LYS A 387 2.64 46.16 -13.33
N GLN A 388 2.15 46.75 -14.43
CA GLN A 388 0.74 47.06 -14.63
C GLN A 388 -0.13 45.80 -14.69
N TYR A 389 0.32 44.73 -15.35
CA TYR A 389 -0.39 43.45 -15.37
C TYR A 389 -0.46 42.80 -13.98
N PHE A 390 0.65 42.75 -13.25
CA PHE A 390 0.66 42.24 -11.88
C PHE A 390 -0.22 43.09 -10.95
N PHE A 391 -0.16 44.42 -11.09
CA PHE A 391 -1.03 45.34 -10.35
C PHE A 391 -2.52 45.08 -10.65
N VAL A 392 -2.89 44.90 -11.92
CA VAL A 392 -4.27 44.58 -12.33
C VAL A 392 -4.70 43.23 -11.78
N ILE A 393 -3.85 42.20 -11.83
CA ILE A 393 -4.16 40.88 -11.27
C ILE A 393 -4.38 41.00 -9.76
N GLN A 394 -3.52 41.73 -9.06
CA GLN A 394 -3.63 41.97 -7.63
C GLN A 394 -4.92 42.72 -7.27
N GLU A 395 -5.28 43.76 -8.02
CA GLU A 395 -6.49 44.55 -7.77
C GLU A 395 -7.76 43.74 -8.07
N LEU A 396 -7.79 42.98 -9.17
CA LEU A 396 -8.89 42.07 -9.49
C LEU A 396 -9.04 40.98 -8.42
N THR A 397 -7.93 40.44 -7.93
CA THR A 397 -7.92 39.43 -6.87
C THR A 397 -8.40 40.00 -5.54
N SER A 398 -7.90 41.17 -5.15
CA SER A 398 -8.30 41.88 -3.94
C SER A 398 -9.81 42.18 -3.96
N ARG A 399 -10.32 42.69 -5.09
CA ARG A 399 -11.75 42.90 -5.29
C ARG A 399 -12.54 41.62 -5.14
N GLU A 400 -12.04 40.51 -5.69
CA GLU A 400 -12.71 39.22 -5.63
C GLU A 400 -12.78 38.64 -4.22
N ILE A 401 -11.69 38.73 -3.46
CA ILE A 401 -11.63 38.32 -2.05
C ILE A 401 -12.58 39.18 -1.22
N LYS A 402 -12.53 40.52 -1.40
CA LYS A 402 -13.46 41.44 -0.73
C LYS A 402 -14.91 41.07 -1.04
N ARG A 403 -15.24 40.81 -2.31
CA ARG A 403 -16.58 40.40 -2.74
C ARG A 403 -17.03 39.09 -2.08
N LYS A 404 -16.13 38.10 -1.98
CA LYS A 404 -16.41 36.80 -1.37
C LYS A 404 -16.78 36.91 0.12
N TYR A 405 -16.09 37.80 0.85
CA TYR A 405 -16.26 37.95 2.29
C TYR A 405 -17.06 39.19 2.72
N ALA A 406 -17.53 40.03 1.79
CA ALA A 406 -18.17 41.33 2.06
C ALA A 406 -19.41 41.26 2.96
N ARG A 407 -20.13 40.14 2.96
CA ARG A 407 -21.35 39.93 3.76
C ARG A 407 -21.18 38.92 4.89
N SER A 408 -19.93 38.54 5.21
CA SER A 408 -19.64 37.58 6.27
C SER A 408 -19.14 38.28 7.52
N TYR A 409 -19.79 38.04 8.66
CA TYR A 409 -19.40 38.59 9.96
C TYR A 409 -17.96 38.21 10.35
N LEU A 410 -17.55 36.97 10.08
CA LEU A 410 -16.22 36.44 10.38
C LEU A 410 -15.19 36.73 9.27
N GLY A 411 -15.65 37.16 8.09
CA GLY A 411 -14.77 37.58 7.00
C GLY A 411 -13.76 36.51 6.57
N ILE A 412 -12.49 36.92 6.45
CA ILE A 412 -11.37 36.10 5.97
C ILE A 412 -11.08 34.87 6.85
N ILE A 413 -11.44 34.94 8.15
CA ILE A 413 -11.21 33.89 9.16
C ILE A 413 -11.85 32.57 8.73
N TRP A 414 -12.96 32.61 8.00
CA TRP A 414 -13.59 31.41 7.42
C TRP A 414 -12.68 30.57 6.54
N SER A 415 -11.69 31.19 5.88
CA SER A 415 -10.76 30.47 5.01
C SER A 415 -9.83 29.53 5.80
N VAL A 416 -9.64 29.81 7.09
CA VAL A 416 -8.84 29.01 8.04
C VAL A 416 -9.77 28.11 8.86
N LEU A 417 -10.88 28.66 9.34
CA LEU A 417 -11.83 27.97 10.21
C LEU A 417 -12.54 26.81 9.51
N ASN A 418 -12.93 26.97 8.24
CA ASN A 418 -13.65 25.92 7.50
C ASN A 418 -12.81 24.63 7.34
N PRO A 419 -11.54 24.68 6.89
CA PRO A 419 -10.66 23.51 6.89
C PRO A 419 -10.51 22.85 8.27
N LEU A 420 -10.34 23.63 9.33
CA LEU A 420 -10.21 23.12 10.70
C LEU A 420 -11.49 22.40 11.16
N LEU A 421 -12.66 23.01 10.96
CA LEU A 421 -13.94 22.41 11.31
C LEU A 421 -14.23 21.14 10.51
N THR A 422 -13.97 21.17 9.19
CA THR A 422 -14.13 19.99 8.33
C THR A 422 -13.25 18.85 8.81
N MET A 423 -12.01 19.16 9.20
CA MET A 423 -11.09 18.17 9.74
C MET A 423 -11.55 17.65 11.11
N SER A 424 -12.03 18.49 12.02
CA SER A 424 -12.60 18.03 13.31
C SER A 424 -13.77 17.07 13.10
N VAL A 425 -14.68 17.41 12.18
CA VAL A 425 -15.81 16.55 11.81
C VAL A 425 -15.32 15.24 11.21
N MET A 426 -14.42 15.28 10.24
CA MET A 426 -13.89 14.06 9.61
C MET A 426 -13.10 13.19 10.58
N SER A 427 -12.36 13.79 11.52
CA SER A 427 -11.68 13.06 12.60
C SER A 427 -12.70 12.34 13.48
N PHE A 428 -13.76 13.03 13.88
CA PHE A 428 -14.82 12.44 14.72
C PHE A 428 -15.55 11.30 14.00
N VAL A 429 -15.96 11.54 12.75
CA VAL A 429 -16.67 10.56 11.92
C VAL A 429 -15.81 9.31 11.72
N PHE A 430 -14.53 9.45 11.36
CA PHE A 430 -13.67 8.30 11.06
C PHE A 430 -13.11 7.62 12.30
N SER A 431 -12.85 8.34 13.40
CA SER A 431 -12.53 7.70 14.69
C SER A 431 -13.65 6.77 15.16
N TYR A 432 -14.91 7.08 14.81
CA TYR A 432 -16.06 6.24 15.15
C TYR A 432 -16.37 5.16 14.10
N MET A 433 -16.22 5.47 12.81
CA MET A 433 -16.67 4.61 11.70
C MET A 433 -15.61 3.66 11.14
N PHE A 434 -14.31 3.99 11.26
CA PHE A 434 -13.21 3.19 10.71
C PHE A 434 -12.04 3.15 11.69
N LYS A 435 -12.06 2.20 12.62
CA LYS A 435 -11.15 2.22 13.79
C LYS A 435 -9.67 2.24 13.42
N ARG A 436 -9.18 1.61 12.34
CA ARG A 436 -7.74 1.61 11.96
C ARG A 436 -7.46 1.19 10.51
N SER A 437 -7.66 2.05 9.50
CA SER A 437 -7.17 1.75 8.13
C SER A 437 -6.15 2.75 7.57
N ILE A 438 -6.07 3.97 8.14
CA ILE A 438 -5.13 5.00 7.69
C ILE A 438 -4.55 5.73 8.90
N GLU A 439 -3.24 5.63 9.10
CA GLU A 439 -2.51 6.41 10.11
C GLU A 439 -2.66 7.92 9.82
N ASN A 440 -2.99 8.70 10.85
CA ASN A 440 -3.22 10.14 10.74
C ASN A 440 -4.26 10.52 9.65
N TYR A 441 -5.38 9.78 9.58
CA TYR A 441 -6.48 10.05 8.64
C TYR A 441 -6.87 11.54 8.51
N PRO A 442 -6.95 12.35 9.59
CA PRO A 442 -7.28 13.76 9.47
C PRO A 442 -6.30 14.55 8.59
N LEU A 443 -5.00 14.25 8.69
CA LEU A 443 -3.99 14.83 7.82
C LEU A 443 -4.12 14.27 6.40
N TYR A 444 -4.28 12.96 6.25
CA TYR A 444 -4.48 12.30 4.95
C TYR A 444 -5.63 12.93 4.14
N TYR A 445 -6.77 13.14 4.80
CA TYR A 445 -7.95 13.78 4.21
C TYR A 445 -7.69 15.25 3.93
N LEU A 446 -7.14 15.99 4.91
CA LEU A 446 -6.91 17.43 4.77
C LEU A 446 -5.96 17.71 3.61
N THR A 447 -4.86 16.97 3.47
CA THR A 447 -3.92 17.09 2.33
C THR A 447 -4.63 16.86 1.00
N GLY A 448 -5.49 15.85 0.89
CA GLY A 448 -6.28 15.62 -0.32
C GLY A 448 -7.26 16.76 -0.61
N ASN A 449 -7.97 17.20 0.43
CA ASN A 449 -8.99 18.24 0.32
C ASN A 449 -8.42 19.61 -0.07
N ILE A 450 -7.23 20.00 0.42
CA ILE A 450 -6.63 21.30 0.06
C ILE A 450 -6.28 21.38 -1.44
N PHE A 451 -5.74 20.30 -2.03
CA PHE A 451 -5.43 20.25 -3.46
C PHE A 451 -6.69 20.15 -4.30
N TRP A 452 -7.68 19.37 -3.85
CA TRP A 452 -8.99 19.33 -4.47
C TRP A 452 -9.65 20.70 -4.50
N ALA A 453 -9.65 21.43 -3.38
CA ALA A 453 -10.21 22.78 -3.27
C ALA A 453 -9.47 23.79 -4.16
N LEU A 454 -8.13 23.68 -4.25
CA LEU A 454 -7.33 24.50 -5.16
C LEU A 454 -7.74 24.27 -6.62
N PHE A 455 -7.80 23.02 -7.07
CA PHE A 455 -8.14 22.65 -8.44
C PHE A 455 -9.59 23.02 -8.81
N SER A 456 -10.55 22.54 -8.03
CA SER A 456 -11.98 22.76 -8.28
C SER A 456 -12.35 24.24 -8.17
N GLY A 457 -11.76 24.97 -7.21
CA GLY A 457 -11.95 26.40 -7.03
C GLY A 457 -11.34 27.23 -8.16
N ALA A 458 -10.12 26.92 -8.60
CA ALA A 458 -9.44 27.59 -9.71
C ALA A 458 -10.20 27.43 -11.01
N THR A 459 -10.59 26.21 -11.36
CA THR A 459 -11.26 25.91 -12.64
C THR A 459 -12.69 26.45 -12.69
N ASN A 460 -13.49 26.31 -11.63
CA ASN A 460 -14.84 26.89 -11.58
C ASN A 460 -14.82 28.42 -11.67
N SER A 461 -13.91 29.07 -10.95
CA SER A 461 -13.81 30.53 -10.97
C SER A 461 -13.27 31.04 -12.30
N ALA A 462 -12.33 30.33 -12.90
CA ALA A 462 -11.79 30.63 -14.23
C ALA A 462 -12.85 30.51 -15.34
N MET A 463 -13.77 29.55 -15.22
CA MET A 463 -14.83 29.31 -16.21
C MET A 463 -15.73 30.54 -16.44
N THR A 464 -16.11 31.26 -15.40
CA THR A 464 -16.97 32.46 -15.52
C THR A 464 -16.20 33.77 -15.69
N ALA A 465 -14.86 33.72 -15.67
CA ALA A 465 -14.00 34.91 -15.58
C ALA A 465 -14.28 35.98 -16.64
N LEU A 466 -14.51 35.58 -17.89
CA LEU A 466 -14.72 36.49 -19.02
C LEU A 466 -16.12 37.11 -19.02
N VAL A 467 -17.14 36.31 -18.68
CA VAL A 467 -18.54 36.76 -18.64
C VAL A 467 -18.75 37.72 -17.47
N ASP A 468 -18.23 37.39 -16.29
CA ASP A 468 -18.35 38.22 -15.08
C ASP A 468 -17.66 39.58 -15.24
N ASN A 469 -16.60 39.65 -16.05
CA ASN A 469 -15.82 40.86 -16.29
C ASN A 469 -16.10 41.50 -17.66
N LYS A 470 -17.23 41.18 -18.31
CA LYS A 470 -17.62 41.70 -19.64
C LYS A 470 -17.48 43.22 -19.77
N THR A 471 -17.92 43.98 -18.77
CA THR A 471 -17.86 45.46 -18.80
C THR A 471 -16.43 45.99 -18.83
N LEU A 472 -15.51 45.38 -18.07
CA LEU A 472 -14.09 45.74 -18.06
C LEU A 472 -13.40 45.27 -19.34
N LEU A 473 -13.79 44.10 -19.85
CA LEU A 473 -13.24 43.52 -21.07
C LEU A 473 -13.56 44.38 -22.32
N LEU A 474 -14.73 45.03 -22.34
CA LEU A 474 -15.12 45.96 -23.41
C LEU A 474 -14.52 47.37 -23.26
N LYS A 475 -14.29 47.84 -22.03
CA LYS A 475 -13.86 49.22 -21.74
C LYS A 475 -12.35 49.38 -21.54
N ALA A 476 -11.65 48.36 -21.08
CA ALA A 476 -10.23 48.41 -20.78
C ALA A 476 -9.42 47.62 -21.83
N LYS A 477 -8.31 48.21 -22.31
CA LYS A 477 -7.36 47.53 -23.22
C LYS A 477 -6.45 46.56 -22.44
N LEU A 478 -7.02 45.51 -21.88
CA LEU A 478 -6.28 44.47 -21.16
C LEU A 478 -6.30 43.14 -21.92
N PRO A 479 -5.19 42.37 -21.92
CA PRO A 479 -5.18 41.00 -22.42
C PRO A 479 -6.23 40.17 -21.69
N LYS A 480 -7.06 39.44 -22.43
CA LYS A 480 -8.20 38.72 -21.85
C LYS A 480 -7.77 37.56 -20.96
N GLN A 481 -6.56 37.04 -21.22
CA GLN A 481 -5.92 36.02 -20.41
C GLN A 481 -5.74 36.45 -18.95
N THR A 482 -5.58 37.76 -18.69
CA THR A 482 -5.38 38.32 -17.36
C THR A 482 -6.58 38.09 -16.45
N PHE A 483 -7.80 38.09 -17.00
CA PHE A 483 -9.02 37.81 -16.21
C PHE A 483 -9.10 36.35 -15.76
N VAL A 484 -8.69 35.41 -16.62
CA VAL A 484 -8.66 33.99 -16.24
C VAL A 484 -7.55 33.74 -15.21
N LEU A 485 -6.38 34.34 -15.43
CA LEU A 485 -5.24 34.20 -14.53
C LEU A 485 -5.49 34.83 -13.16
N SER A 486 -6.22 35.95 -13.08
CA SER A 486 -6.59 36.55 -11.79
C SER A 486 -7.49 35.64 -10.96
N ARG A 487 -8.37 34.86 -11.59
CA ARG A 487 -9.19 33.86 -10.90
C ARG A 487 -8.36 32.70 -10.35
N ILE A 488 -7.41 32.21 -11.15
CA ILE A 488 -6.48 31.15 -10.71
C ILE A 488 -5.63 31.65 -9.54
N TYR A 489 -5.12 32.88 -9.62
CA TYR A 489 -4.36 33.52 -8.54
C TYR A 489 -5.20 33.76 -7.28
N THR A 490 -6.49 34.09 -7.43
CA THR A 490 -7.44 34.17 -6.31
C THR A 490 -7.57 32.82 -5.60
N SER A 491 -7.65 31.71 -6.34
CA SER A 491 -7.68 30.37 -5.76
C SER A 491 -6.37 29.99 -5.08
N LEU A 492 -5.22 30.37 -5.64
CA LEU A 492 -3.92 30.21 -4.98
C LEU A 492 -3.85 30.99 -3.66
N THR A 493 -4.39 32.21 -3.62
CA THR A 493 -4.44 33.03 -2.40
C THR A 493 -5.31 32.37 -1.33
N ASN A 494 -6.47 31.82 -1.71
CA ASN A 494 -7.34 31.05 -0.81
C ASN A 494 -6.66 29.76 -0.30
N PHE A 495 -5.93 29.08 -1.18
CA PHE A 495 -5.10 27.93 -0.79
C PHE A 495 -4.02 28.35 0.21
N GLY A 496 -3.36 29.49 0.02
CA GLY A 496 -2.42 30.05 0.99
C GLY A 496 -3.02 30.24 2.39
N TYR A 497 -4.25 30.78 2.49
CA TYR A 497 -4.95 30.86 3.78
C TYR A 497 -5.28 29.48 4.36
N THR A 498 -5.65 28.54 3.51
CA THR A 498 -5.93 27.15 3.91
C THR A 498 -4.65 26.44 4.39
N CYS A 499 -3.49 26.75 3.80
CA CYS A 499 -2.20 26.24 4.22
C CYS A 499 -1.82 26.68 5.63
N ILE A 500 -2.28 27.85 6.10
CA ILE A 500 -2.07 28.28 7.50
C ILE A 500 -2.73 27.29 8.46
N ALA A 501 -3.98 26.91 8.19
CA ALA A 501 -4.67 25.86 8.95
C ALA A 501 -3.93 24.52 8.84
N TYR A 502 -3.49 24.15 7.64
CA TYR A 502 -2.77 22.90 7.41
C TYR A 502 -1.45 22.82 8.20
N VAL A 503 -0.64 23.88 8.21
CA VAL A 503 0.60 23.96 9.00
C VAL A 503 0.31 23.85 10.49
N PHE A 504 -0.73 24.53 10.98
CA PHE A 504 -1.16 24.40 12.37
C PHE A 504 -1.51 22.95 12.73
N MET A 505 -2.15 22.21 11.81
CA MET A 505 -2.44 20.80 12.00
C MET A 505 -1.19 19.92 12.00
N LEU A 506 -0.22 20.16 11.13
CA LEU A 506 1.04 19.42 11.13
C LEU A 506 1.77 19.53 12.48
N ILE A 507 1.69 20.71 13.13
CA ILE A 507 2.26 20.93 14.47
C ILE A 507 1.51 20.12 15.54
N ILE A 508 0.17 20.14 15.52
CA ILE A 508 -0.66 19.39 16.49
C ILE A 508 -0.38 17.88 16.40
N PHE A 509 -0.30 17.35 15.19
CA PHE A 509 -0.04 15.94 14.93
C PHE A 509 1.45 15.57 15.01
N ARG A 510 2.32 16.51 15.44
CA ARG A 510 3.76 16.32 15.64
C ARG A 510 4.50 15.74 14.43
N VAL A 511 4.10 16.14 13.22
CA VAL A 511 4.81 15.75 11.99
C VAL A 511 6.16 16.46 11.96
N LYS A 512 7.25 15.68 11.95
CA LYS A 512 8.61 16.22 11.92
C LYS A 512 8.88 16.96 10.60
N PRO A 513 9.37 18.21 10.63
CA PRO A 513 9.80 18.90 9.41
C PRO A 513 10.91 18.12 8.71
N SER A 514 10.72 17.83 7.42
CA SER A 514 11.68 17.13 6.56
C SER A 514 12.03 17.98 5.34
N TRP A 515 13.20 17.74 4.75
CA TRP A 515 13.59 18.40 3.50
C TRP A 515 12.61 18.12 2.36
N THR A 516 11.92 16.97 2.41
CA THR A 516 10.90 16.56 1.43
C THR A 516 9.76 17.56 1.33
N MET A 517 9.47 18.32 2.39
CA MET A 517 8.45 19.37 2.38
C MET A 517 8.78 20.52 1.41
N LEU A 518 10.05 20.71 1.02
CA LEU A 518 10.45 21.69 0.00
C LEU A 518 9.95 21.31 -1.41
N LEU A 519 9.52 20.06 -1.62
CA LEU A 519 8.90 19.62 -2.86
C LEU A 519 7.43 20.07 -2.96
N PHE A 520 6.78 20.39 -1.85
CA PHE A 520 5.37 20.79 -1.81
C PHE A 520 5.06 22.03 -2.67
N PRO A 521 5.85 23.14 -2.61
CA PRO A 521 5.65 24.28 -3.51
C PRO A 521 5.75 23.93 -5.00
N LEU A 522 6.62 22.97 -5.36
CA LEU A 522 6.77 22.52 -6.76
C LEU A 522 5.51 21.79 -7.23
N ASP A 523 4.97 20.90 -6.40
CA ASP A 523 3.71 20.19 -6.66
C ASP A 523 2.54 21.17 -6.84
N VAL A 524 2.40 22.15 -5.93
CA VAL A 524 1.41 23.22 -6.03
C VAL A 524 1.54 23.99 -7.35
N ALA A 525 2.77 24.29 -7.79
CA ALA A 525 3.00 24.97 -9.07
C ALA A 525 2.54 24.13 -10.27
N LEU A 526 2.81 22.82 -10.28
CA LEU A 526 2.35 21.93 -11.34
C LEU A 526 0.82 21.78 -11.36
N ALA A 527 0.20 21.62 -10.18
CA ALA A 527 -1.25 21.56 -10.04
C ALA A 527 -1.94 22.85 -10.53
N LEU A 528 -1.35 24.01 -10.24
CA LEU A 528 -1.83 25.31 -10.76
C LEU A 528 -1.71 25.42 -12.27
N ILE A 529 -0.59 24.99 -12.87
CA ILE A 529 -0.40 25.02 -14.33
C ILE A 529 -1.43 24.11 -15.00
N PHE A 530 -1.66 22.92 -14.44
CA PHE A 530 -2.70 22.00 -14.91
C PHE A 530 -4.10 22.62 -14.83
N GLY A 531 -4.45 23.19 -13.67
CA GLY A 531 -5.73 23.88 -13.45
C GLY A 531 -5.89 25.13 -14.33
N ALA A 532 -4.80 25.84 -14.63
CA ALA A 532 -4.80 26.99 -15.52
C ALA A 532 -5.11 26.59 -16.97
N GLY A 533 -4.51 25.50 -17.46
CA GLY A 533 -4.81 24.94 -18.77
C GLY A 533 -6.29 24.61 -18.95
N ILE A 534 -6.87 23.88 -17.98
CA ILE A 534 -8.30 23.56 -17.97
C ILE A 534 -9.14 24.84 -17.85
N GLY A 535 -8.77 25.77 -16.98
CA GLY A 535 -9.45 27.05 -16.78
C GLY A 535 -9.53 27.88 -18.07
N TYR A 536 -8.46 27.91 -18.87
CA TYR A 536 -8.49 28.59 -20.18
C TYR A 536 -9.51 27.95 -21.13
N ILE A 537 -9.56 26.62 -21.20
CA ILE A 537 -10.53 25.90 -22.05
C ILE A 537 -11.95 26.21 -21.59
N LEU A 538 -12.23 26.04 -20.30
CA LEU A 538 -13.56 26.25 -19.72
C LEU A 538 -14.05 27.69 -19.88
N SER A 539 -13.16 28.68 -19.71
CA SER A 539 -13.52 30.10 -19.87
C SER A 539 -14.09 30.42 -21.25
N ILE A 540 -13.59 29.74 -22.29
CA ILE A 540 -14.08 29.91 -23.66
C ILE A 540 -15.35 29.11 -23.86
N LEU A 541 -15.37 27.84 -23.42
CA LEU A 541 -16.55 26.99 -23.56
C LEU A 541 -17.77 27.65 -22.93
N TYR A 542 -17.63 28.27 -21.76
CA TYR A 542 -18.72 28.94 -21.06
C TYR A 542 -19.27 30.15 -21.81
N VAL A 543 -18.43 30.92 -22.49
CA VAL A 543 -18.87 32.05 -23.34
C VAL A 543 -19.77 31.57 -24.50
N PHE A 544 -19.49 30.40 -25.06
CA PHE A 544 -20.29 29.84 -26.16
C PHE A 544 -21.47 28.99 -25.68
N PHE A 545 -21.33 28.33 -24.53
CA PHE A 545 -22.28 27.36 -23.99
C PHE A 545 -22.39 27.54 -22.47
N ALA A 546 -23.43 28.22 -21.99
CA ALA A 546 -23.62 28.44 -20.55
C ALA A 546 -23.82 27.13 -19.78
N ASP A 547 -24.41 26.10 -20.41
CA ASP A 547 -24.70 24.79 -19.81
C ASP A 547 -23.44 24.02 -19.38
N ILE A 548 -22.25 24.41 -19.88
CA ILE A 548 -20.99 23.78 -19.47
C ILE A 548 -20.78 23.89 -17.95
N LYS A 549 -21.36 24.90 -17.29
CA LYS A 549 -21.27 25.06 -15.84
C LYS A 549 -21.90 23.89 -15.09
N TYR A 550 -23.06 23.42 -15.53
CA TYR A 550 -23.74 22.28 -14.91
C TYR A 550 -23.01 20.97 -15.22
N LEU A 551 -22.62 20.77 -16.48
CA LEU A 551 -21.88 19.58 -16.90
C LEU A 551 -20.53 19.46 -16.15
N TYR A 552 -19.82 20.58 -16.01
CA TYR A 552 -18.54 20.60 -15.32
C TYR A 552 -18.69 20.34 -13.81
N SER A 553 -19.79 20.76 -13.19
CA SER A 553 -20.07 20.44 -11.79
C SER A 553 -20.20 18.93 -11.57
N VAL A 554 -20.92 18.22 -12.45
CA VAL A 554 -21.06 16.75 -12.38
C VAL A 554 -19.72 16.07 -12.61
N LEU A 555 -18.95 16.57 -13.58
CA LEU A 555 -17.61 16.05 -13.88
C LEU A 555 -16.65 16.23 -12.69
N LEU A 556 -16.71 17.36 -11.98
CA LEU A 556 -15.93 17.55 -10.75
C LEU A 556 -16.34 16.55 -9.67
N THR A 557 -17.63 16.27 -9.48
CA THR A 557 -18.05 15.23 -8.52
C THR A 557 -17.48 13.87 -8.88
N MET A 558 -17.47 13.49 -10.16
CA MET A 558 -16.85 12.23 -10.62
C MET A 558 -15.34 12.20 -10.33
N ILE A 559 -14.63 13.28 -10.67
CA ILE A 559 -13.18 13.38 -10.44
C ILE A 559 -12.83 13.36 -8.94
N LEU A 560 -13.66 13.97 -8.07
CA LEU A 560 -13.48 13.93 -6.62
C LEU A 560 -13.32 12.49 -6.12
N TYR A 561 -14.25 11.62 -6.49
CA TYR A 561 -14.22 10.21 -6.11
C TYR A 561 -13.04 9.48 -6.76
N MET A 562 -12.72 9.76 -8.03
CA MET A 562 -11.53 9.24 -8.71
C MET A 562 -10.19 9.75 -8.15
N SER A 563 -10.19 10.69 -7.19
CA SER A 563 -8.98 11.27 -6.62
C SER A 563 -8.57 10.64 -5.28
N ALA A 564 -9.24 9.55 -4.86
CA ALA A 564 -8.90 8.78 -3.65
C ALA A 564 -8.63 9.66 -2.42
N ILE A 565 -9.53 10.62 -2.17
CA ILE A 565 -9.40 11.57 -1.06
C ILE A 565 -9.80 10.90 0.26
N PHE A 566 -10.84 10.06 0.22
CA PHE A 566 -11.48 9.46 1.41
C PHE A 566 -10.94 8.08 1.77
N TYR A 567 -10.24 7.41 0.85
CA TYR A 567 -9.82 6.02 0.99
C TYR A 567 -8.43 5.82 0.36
N PRO A 568 -7.67 4.77 0.75
CA PRO A 568 -6.40 4.46 0.13
C PRO A 568 -6.59 3.74 -1.21
N VAL A 569 -5.69 3.99 -2.17
CA VAL A 569 -5.82 3.39 -3.51
C VAL A 569 -5.59 1.88 -3.50
N THR A 570 -4.81 1.37 -2.55
CA THR A 570 -4.53 -0.06 -2.39
C THR A 570 -5.77 -0.91 -2.11
N SER A 571 -6.84 -0.31 -1.57
CA SER A 571 -8.11 -1.01 -1.33
C SER A 571 -8.96 -1.22 -2.60
N LEU A 572 -8.53 -0.70 -3.76
CA LEU A 572 -9.25 -0.84 -5.01
C LEU A 572 -8.68 -1.98 -5.89
N PRO A 573 -9.47 -2.55 -6.81
CA PRO A 573 -8.97 -3.52 -7.78
C PRO A 573 -7.82 -2.96 -8.63
N PRO A 574 -6.85 -3.78 -9.09
CA PRO A 574 -5.64 -3.33 -9.79
C PRO A 574 -5.90 -2.40 -11.00
N LEU A 575 -6.94 -2.68 -11.79
CA LEU A 575 -7.36 -1.84 -12.92
C LEU A 575 -7.74 -0.42 -12.50
N LEU A 576 -8.45 -0.27 -11.38
CA LEU A 576 -8.83 1.05 -10.84
C LEU A 576 -7.62 1.76 -10.25
N GLN A 577 -6.69 1.03 -9.63
CA GLN A 577 -5.44 1.62 -9.13
C GLN A 577 -4.65 2.25 -10.29
N GLU A 578 -4.53 1.55 -11.41
CA GLU A 578 -3.85 2.05 -12.59
C GLU A 578 -4.55 3.28 -13.18
N ALA A 579 -5.88 3.23 -13.34
CA ALA A 579 -6.67 4.35 -13.86
C ALA A 579 -6.54 5.61 -12.99
N ILE A 580 -6.61 5.46 -11.67
CA ILE A 580 -6.43 6.56 -10.71
C ILE A 580 -4.98 7.07 -10.74
N GLY A 581 -4.00 6.17 -10.94
CA GLY A 581 -2.59 6.51 -11.11
C GLY A 581 -2.26 7.38 -12.33
N TYR A 582 -3.19 7.58 -13.27
CA TYR A 582 -3.08 8.54 -14.37
C TYR A 582 -3.82 9.86 -14.12
N ASN A 583 -4.66 9.95 -13.08
CA ASN A 583 -5.37 11.17 -12.73
C ASN A 583 -4.38 12.23 -12.18
N PRO A 584 -4.19 13.38 -12.84
CA PRO A 584 -3.23 14.39 -12.40
C PRO A 584 -3.54 14.99 -11.02
N ILE A 585 -4.82 15.02 -10.63
CA ILE A 585 -5.24 15.55 -9.33
C ILE A 585 -4.87 14.56 -8.22
N TYR A 586 -5.10 13.27 -8.46
CA TYR A 586 -4.63 12.22 -7.57
C TYR A 586 -3.11 12.24 -7.44
N LEU A 587 -2.37 12.36 -8.55
CA LEU A 587 -0.91 12.40 -8.54
C LEU A 587 -0.36 13.55 -7.69
N SER A 588 -0.99 14.73 -7.76
CA SER A 588 -0.63 15.87 -6.92
C SER A 588 -0.93 15.58 -5.44
N ILE A 589 -2.10 15.03 -5.12
CA ILE A 589 -2.45 14.62 -3.75
C ILE A 589 -1.47 13.56 -3.21
N TYR A 590 -1.11 12.58 -4.01
CA TYR A 590 -0.15 11.53 -3.68
C TYR A 590 1.23 12.12 -3.37
N ILE A 591 1.74 13.00 -4.25
CA ILE A 591 3.02 13.69 -4.05
C ILE A 591 3.02 14.49 -2.74
N ALA A 592 1.94 15.24 -2.47
CA ALA A 592 1.81 16.02 -1.24
C ALA A 592 1.75 15.15 0.02
N ARG A 593 1.08 13.99 -0.04
CA ARG A 593 1.00 13.03 1.07
C ARG A 593 2.37 12.41 1.37
N GLU A 594 3.06 11.90 0.36
CA GLU A 594 4.41 11.34 0.51
C GLU A 594 5.39 12.38 1.07
N ALA A 595 5.40 13.59 0.48
CA ALA A 595 6.37 14.61 0.81
C ALA A 595 6.16 15.24 2.19
N VAL A 596 4.90 15.41 2.64
CA VAL A 596 4.56 16.15 3.86
C VAL A 596 4.07 15.25 4.99
N VAL A 597 3.20 14.28 4.72
CA VAL A 597 2.60 13.43 5.76
C VAL A 597 3.55 12.29 6.11
N TYR A 598 4.08 11.59 5.11
CA TYR A 598 4.91 10.39 5.31
C TYR A 598 6.42 10.68 5.32
N ASN A 599 6.84 11.91 5.06
CA ASN A 599 8.26 12.32 5.02
C ASN A 599 9.14 11.51 4.04
N ARG A 600 8.54 11.00 2.96
CA ARG A 600 9.19 10.21 1.92
C ARG A 600 9.32 11.01 0.63
N ALA A 601 10.36 10.73 -0.15
CA ALA A 601 10.49 11.30 -1.48
C ALA A 601 9.51 10.56 -2.42
N PRO A 602 8.56 11.27 -3.06
CA PRO A 602 7.62 10.62 -3.97
C PRO A 602 8.35 9.97 -5.16
N HIS A 603 7.83 8.85 -5.64
CA HIS A 603 8.42 8.15 -6.79
C HIS A 603 8.47 9.06 -8.03
N TYR A 604 9.58 9.03 -8.77
CA TYR A 604 9.85 9.94 -9.90
C TYR A 604 8.80 9.85 -11.02
N SER A 605 8.17 8.68 -11.19
CA SER A 605 7.11 8.48 -12.18
C SER A 605 5.91 9.41 -11.96
N ALA A 606 5.55 9.71 -10.70
CA ALA A 606 4.45 10.61 -10.38
C ALA A 606 4.73 12.05 -10.84
N TRP A 607 5.95 12.53 -10.61
CA TRP A 607 6.40 13.86 -11.06
C TRP A 607 6.36 14.00 -12.57
N ILE A 608 6.85 12.99 -13.30
CA ILE A 608 6.88 13.00 -14.77
C ILE A 608 5.44 13.01 -15.32
N LYS A 609 4.57 12.13 -14.82
CA LYS A 609 3.16 12.07 -15.23
C LYS A 609 2.43 13.39 -14.96
N LEU A 610 2.61 13.98 -13.77
CA LEU A 610 2.00 15.26 -13.41
C LEU A 610 2.52 16.41 -14.26
N ALA A 611 3.84 16.51 -14.45
CA ALA A 611 4.46 17.56 -15.27
C ALA A 611 4.04 17.45 -16.74
N MET A 612 3.94 16.24 -17.28
CA MET A 612 3.43 15.97 -18.63
C MET A 612 1.97 16.40 -18.75
N ALA A 613 1.10 16.00 -17.82
CA ALA A 613 -0.31 16.40 -17.81
C ALA A 613 -0.47 17.92 -17.69
N ALA A 614 0.29 18.58 -16.81
CA ALA A 614 0.27 20.02 -16.65
C ALA A 614 0.70 20.74 -17.93
N THR A 615 1.78 20.29 -18.57
CA THR A 615 2.30 20.87 -19.82
C THR A 615 1.31 20.70 -20.97
N ILE A 616 0.75 19.51 -21.14
CA ILE A 616 -0.25 19.22 -22.19
C ILE A 616 -1.50 20.07 -21.98
N SER A 617 -2.04 20.07 -20.77
CA SER A 617 -3.23 20.86 -20.42
C SER A 617 -3.01 22.35 -20.68
N PHE A 618 -1.88 22.89 -20.24
CA PHE A 618 -1.54 24.31 -20.41
C PHE A 618 -1.33 24.69 -21.88
N ALA A 619 -0.60 23.87 -22.64
CA ALA A 619 -0.37 24.10 -24.07
C ALA A 619 -1.68 24.03 -24.88
N ALA A 620 -2.53 23.04 -24.59
CA ALA A 620 -3.84 22.91 -25.21
C ALA A 620 -4.74 24.11 -24.86
N GLY A 621 -4.82 24.47 -23.59
CA GLY A 621 -5.63 25.59 -23.10
C GLY A 621 -5.20 26.93 -23.71
N LEU A 622 -3.90 27.23 -23.73
CA LEU A 622 -3.38 28.45 -24.36
C LEU A 622 -3.64 28.49 -25.87
N THR A 623 -3.49 27.36 -26.56
CA THR A 623 -3.71 27.29 -28.01
C THR A 623 -5.19 27.53 -28.34
N VAL A 624 -6.08 26.91 -27.59
CA VAL A 624 -7.54 27.07 -27.74
C VAL A 624 -7.95 28.50 -27.39
N PHE A 625 -7.39 29.09 -26.33
CA PHE A 625 -7.59 30.49 -25.95
C PHE A 625 -7.19 31.47 -27.04
N LYS A 626 -5.94 31.41 -27.49
CA LYS A 626 -5.44 32.34 -28.52
C LYS A 626 -6.22 32.20 -29.84
N LYS A 627 -6.64 30.99 -30.21
CA LYS A 627 -7.40 30.75 -31.44
C LYS A 627 -8.83 31.30 -31.38
N LYS A 628 -9.47 31.28 -30.20
CA LYS A 628 -10.87 31.70 -29.99
C LYS A 628 -11.04 33.07 -29.37
N GLU A 629 -9.96 33.74 -29.01
CA GLU A 629 -9.96 35.05 -28.38
C GLU A 629 -10.71 36.13 -29.18
N ASN A 630 -10.66 36.10 -30.51
CA ASN A 630 -11.40 37.06 -31.35
C ASN A 630 -12.89 36.74 -31.41
N ASP A 631 -13.25 35.46 -31.51
CA ASP A 631 -14.64 35.00 -31.53
C ASP A 631 -15.36 35.34 -30.21
N VAL A 632 -14.64 35.28 -29.08
CA VAL A 632 -15.15 35.66 -27.76
C VAL A 632 -15.62 37.11 -27.74
N MET A 633 -14.90 38.05 -28.38
CA MET A 633 -15.28 39.48 -28.41
C MET A 633 -16.55 39.76 -29.20
N GLN A 634 -16.87 38.92 -30.18
CA GLN A 634 -18.09 39.10 -30.97
C GLN A 634 -19.33 38.61 -30.20
N ARG A 635 -19.13 37.75 -29.20
CA ARG A 635 -20.19 37.08 -28.46
C ARG A 635 -20.46 37.74 -27.12
N VAL A 636 -19.40 38.15 -26.43
CA VAL A 636 -19.41 38.94 -25.19
C VAL A 636 -19.81 40.36 -25.55
#